data_AF-A0A954PIW6-F1
#
_entry.id   AF-A0A954PIW6-F1
#
_cell.length_a   1.000
_cell.length_b   1.000
_cell.length_c   1.000
_cell.angle_alpha   90.00
_cell.angle_beta   90.00
_cell.angle_gamma   90.00
#
_symmetry.space_group_name_H-M   'P 1'
#
loop_
_entity.id
_entity.type
_entity.pdbx_description
1 polymer ?
#
loop_
_entity_poly.entity_id
_entity_poly.type
_entity_poly.pdbx_seq_one_letter_code
_entity_poly.pdbx_strand_id
1 'polypeptide(L)'
;MYPVCLVRITLAACLAATISPLLAAPNEPWPLPVWTAVGPDQAGLDKAKLEQARDYALTGGGSGYITRGGKLVLSWGDLEKRYDLKSTTKSFGATALGLAVFDGKIALTDKALQHHPTFGTPPASNAQSGWLDQITILHLASQTAGFEKPGGYTKLSFEPGTQWAYSDGGPNWLAECVTLAYGQDVDKLMFERVFTPLGITRDDLTWRNNSYRDKNIDGIPRREFGSGISANVDAMARFGLLYLRGGMWNGKRILPEEFVKQAGTPLPAVVGLPEVDPKNYGNASDHYGLLWWNNADGTLKNVPRDTYWTWGLYDSLIVVIPSLDIVVARAGQSWPRKSAGHYDVLQPFLEPVVAAADKSQARSESATPPYPPSALISGIEWAPPNSIVRQAPGSDNWPMTWGDDDALYTAYGDGKGFEPLIDVKLSMGLAKVVGTADAFRGFNLRAPSIETKGDGASGKKASGMLMVDGTLYLLARNAGNSQLAWSTDHGATWSWSDWKFTTSFGCPTFLNFGRNYAGARDNFVYIYSQDQDSAYLPADRMVLARVAAERIKQQAAYEFFAGKNEHDQPLWTAEVEKLAAVFVHPGRCYRSGISYNEALKRYLWCQVIPGPDTRFEGGLGIYDAPQPWGPWTTVFFTEKWDVGPGETASIPTKWISGDGQTIHLAFSGDDHFSVRRAKLLVAQSEKIAKPDFRVHEIGRPTGNSFGQTSAVDVDNDGDLDFISGRQFGTVFWFEQQDADRWIQHLIGEDARTDVGGVAFDVDDDGWVDQVSGGTWYRNPGNPQQAERWTRYENGAIPTHDNLAADIDGDGKLDLVSNLDKAGVFWYDIADDPTELWIEHKVFGVTTPQCHGGIAVGDIDGDGDNDIARIDRWLENADGQGEIWIERKIFDFGKVGPWGIQTRSRLVDVDADGDLDLLQAEGDVLDGRVAWFENLQGNGKQWEWHLIKSPGHNQDFHSLCVADFDNDGDIDIFSGGGPLTVGEHQWFLWENSDGKGKNWVEHVIRRGLRTHESVCGDVDGDGDIDILTKPWRGDRHLFVENLLVDPAKPTASKKD
;
A
#
# COMPACT_ATOMS: atom_id res chain seq x y z
N MET A 1 54.32 32.59 -23.28
CA MET A 1 54.18 34.06 -23.42
C MET A 1 52.69 34.32 -23.53
N TYR A 2 52.08 34.90 -22.49
CA TYR A 2 50.68 35.33 -22.44
C TYR A 2 50.40 36.45 -23.46
N PRO A 3 49.12 36.74 -23.78
CA PRO A 3 48.46 37.82 -23.02
C PRO A 3 47.04 37.50 -22.56
N VAL A 4 46.71 38.17 -21.46
CA VAL A 4 45.45 38.24 -20.71
C VAL A 4 44.58 39.39 -21.25
N CYS A 5 43.25 39.23 -21.26
CA CYS A 5 42.32 40.32 -20.95
C CYS A 5 40.98 39.79 -20.41
N LEU A 6 40.61 40.23 -19.20
CA LEU A 6 39.33 40.04 -18.49
C LEU A 6 38.25 40.99 -19.04
N VAL A 7 36.96 40.60 -18.99
CA VAL A 7 35.84 41.30 -18.29
C VAL A 7 34.72 40.29 -17.93
N ARG A 8 34.13 40.46 -16.74
CA ARG A 8 33.09 39.66 -16.02
C ARG A 8 31.65 39.85 -16.55
N ILE A 9 30.76 38.86 -16.33
CA ILE A 9 29.51 38.93 -15.49
C ILE A 9 28.76 37.57 -15.50
N THR A 10 28.65 36.98 -14.30
CA THR A 10 27.59 36.16 -13.65
C THR A 10 26.59 35.30 -14.46
N LEU A 11 26.59 33.97 -14.26
CA LEU A 11 25.60 33.19 -13.48
C LEU A 11 25.94 31.68 -13.60
N ALA A 12 26.19 31.01 -12.47
CA ALA A 12 26.22 29.55 -12.40
C ALA A 12 24.81 29.10 -12.01
N ALA A 13 24.12 28.38 -12.91
CA ALA A 13 22.89 27.67 -12.59
C ALA A 13 23.27 26.23 -12.21
N CYS A 14 23.15 25.91 -10.93
CA CYS A 14 23.11 24.53 -10.45
C CYS A 14 21.79 23.90 -10.95
N LEU A 15 21.83 22.76 -11.65
CA LEU A 15 20.64 21.91 -11.79
C LEU A 15 20.37 21.30 -10.42
N ALA A 16 19.28 21.75 -9.80
CA ALA A 16 18.71 21.16 -8.60
C ALA A 16 17.91 19.91 -9.01
N ALA A 17 18.20 18.78 -8.38
CA ALA A 17 17.31 17.63 -8.39
C ALA A 17 15.97 18.05 -7.76
N THR A 18 14.89 17.98 -8.55
CA THR A 18 13.53 18.19 -8.06
C THR A 18 13.05 16.88 -7.44
N ILE A 19 13.25 16.78 -6.13
CA ILE A 19 12.61 15.77 -5.29
C ILE A 19 11.17 16.25 -5.08
N SER A 20 10.20 15.48 -5.55
CA SER A 20 8.77 15.78 -5.37
C SER A 20 8.32 15.62 -3.91
N PRO A 21 7.87 16.69 -3.22
CA PRO A 21 7.30 16.59 -1.88
C PRO A 21 5.90 15.95 -1.86
N LEU A 22 5.81 14.76 -1.27
CA LEU A 22 4.58 14.08 -0.80
C LEU A 22 3.48 15.08 -0.35
N LEU A 23 2.46 15.28 -1.17
CA LEU A 23 1.42 16.28 -0.90
C LEU A 23 0.53 15.92 0.28
N ALA A 24 0.46 16.85 1.24
CA ALA A 24 -0.72 17.00 2.07
C ALA A 24 -1.93 17.41 1.20
N ALA A 25 -3.12 16.93 1.57
CA ALA A 25 -4.38 17.22 0.88
C ALA A 25 -4.49 18.71 0.50
N PRO A 26 -4.88 19.08 -0.75
CA PRO A 26 -4.71 20.45 -1.29
C PRO A 26 -5.48 21.59 -0.60
N ASN A 27 -6.17 21.33 0.52
CA ASN A 27 -7.05 22.28 1.20
C ASN A 27 -6.90 22.32 2.73
N GLU A 28 -5.83 21.76 3.31
CA GLU A 28 -5.60 21.95 4.75
C GLU A 28 -5.19 23.39 5.08
N PRO A 29 -5.79 24.03 6.09
CA PRO A 29 -5.48 25.42 6.44
C PRO A 29 -4.10 25.49 7.11
N TRP A 30 -3.16 26.18 6.46
CA TRP A 30 -1.87 26.53 7.05
C TRP A 30 -1.96 27.90 7.74
N PRO A 31 -1.23 28.14 8.84
CA PRO A 31 -1.29 29.40 9.58
C PRO A 31 -0.50 30.54 8.90
N LEU A 32 -0.66 30.74 7.59
CA LEU A 32 0.04 31.77 6.82
C LEU A 32 -0.96 32.78 6.23
N PRO A 33 -0.80 34.11 6.49
CA PRO A 33 0.19 34.73 7.38
C PRO A 33 -0.15 34.59 8.88
N VAL A 34 -1.41 34.28 9.22
CA VAL A 34 -1.91 34.14 10.60
C VAL A 34 -2.76 32.88 10.72
N TRP A 35 -2.95 32.39 11.95
CA TRP A 35 -3.88 31.28 12.19
C TRP A 35 -5.30 31.66 11.82
N THR A 36 -5.99 30.75 11.13
CA THR A 36 -7.45 30.78 11.08
C THR A 36 -7.97 30.36 12.46
N ALA A 37 -8.70 31.24 13.14
CA ALA A 37 -9.27 30.97 14.45
C ALA A 37 -10.72 30.46 14.33
N VAL A 38 -11.06 29.43 15.10
CA VAL A 38 -12.40 28.84 15.20
C VAL A 38 -12.77 28.59 16.67
N GLY A 39 -14.06 28.60 16.98
CA GLY A 39 -14.51 28.25 18.33
C GLY A 39 -14.32 26.75 18.63
N PRO A 40 -14.21 26.33 19.91
CA PRO A 40 -14.14 24.92 20.29
C PRO A 40 -15.20 24.04 19.64
N ASP A 41 -16.47 24.46 19.64
CA ASP A 41 -17.57 23.70 19.04
C ASP A 41 -17.40 23.53 17.52
N GLN A 42 -16.90 24.55 16.82
CA GLN A 42 -16.62 24.51 15.38
C GLN A 42 -15.42 23.60 15.05
N ALA A 43 -14.50 23.44 16.00
CA ALA A 43 -13.41 22.48 15.93
C ALA A 43 -13.82 21.08 16.45
N GLY A 44 -15.09 20.87 16.79
CA GLY A 44 -15.59 19.62 17.36
C GLY A 44 -14.97 19.26 18.70
N LEU A 45 -14.66 20.27 19.53
CA LEU A 45 -14.04 20.14 20.85
C LEU A 45 -14.97 20.67 21.95
N ASP A 46 -15.09 19.94 23.06
CA ASP A 46 -15.83 20.40 24.24
C ASP A 46 -15.15 21.62 24.86
N LYS A 47 -15.86 22.75 24.80
CA LYS A 47 -15.37 24.02 25.34
C LYS A 47 -15.03 23.96 26.82
N ALA A 48 -15.87 23.33 27.66
CA ALA A 48 -15.67 23.32 29.10
C ALA A 48 -14.42 22.51 29.48
N LYS A 49 -14.12 21.44 28.73
CA LYS A 49 -12.88 20.66 28.89
C LYS A 49 -11.65 21.43 28.46
N LEU A 50 -11.70 22.19 27.37
CA LEU A 50 -10.60 23.07 26.98
C LEU A 50 -10.39 24.22 27.99
N GLU A 51 -11.48 24.77 28.55
CA GLU A 51 -11.41 25.76 29.63
C GLU A 51 -10.80 25.16 30.90
N GLN A 52 -11.12 23.91 31.23
CA GLN A 52 -10.49 23.18 32.33
C GLN A 52 -8.97 23.03 32.11
N ALA A 53 -8.54 22.66 30.91
CA ALA A 53 -7.11 22.59 30.56
C ALA A 53 -6.43 23.96 30.68
N ARG A 54 -7.05 25.02 30.13
CA ARG A 54 -6.56 26.40 30.23
C ARG A 54 -6.43 26.85 31.68
N ASP A 55 -7.44 26.62 32.49
CA ASP A 55 -7.46 27.05 33.89
C ASP A 55 -6.39 26.35 34.70
N TYR A 56 -6.16 25.05 34.44
CA TYR A 56 -5.02 24.34 35.00
C TYR A 56 -3.69 24.93 34.50
N ALA A 57 -3.55 25.23 33.20
CA ALA A 57 -2.35 25.83 32.63
C ALA A 57 -1.98 27.16 33.32
N LEU A 58 -3.00 28.00 33.59
CA LEU A 58 -2.89 29.29 34.25
C LEU A 58 -2.50 29.20 35.73
N THR A 59 -2.56 28.03 36.38
CA THR A 59 -2.02 27.87 37.75
C THR A 59 -0.50 28.07 37.81
N GLY A 60 0.20 27.81 36.71
CA GLY A 60 1.60 28.19 36.51
C GLY A 60 1.77 29.51 35.76
N GLY A 61 0.68 30.26 35.54
CA GLY A 61 0.64 31.46 34.70
C GLY A 61 1.07 31.21 33.25
N GLY A 62 1.43 32.29 32.57
CA GLY A 62 2.00 32.23 31.23
C GLY A 62 0.96 32.27 30.11
N SER A 63 1.33 31.69 28.97
CA SER A 63 0.55 31.74 27.72
C SER A 63 0.39 30.33 27.14
N GLY A 64 -0.56 30.16 26.22
CA GLY A 64 -0.68 28.93 25.46
C GLY A 64 -1.63 28.97 24.28
N TYR A 65 -1.60 27.87 23.53
CA TYR A 65 -2.23 27.66 22.24
C TYR A 65 -2.73 26.22 22.17
N ILE A 66 -3.96 26.03 21.68
CA ILE A 66 -4.52 24.73 21.31
C ILE A 66 -5.03 24.87 19.89
N THR A 67 -4.55 23.99 19.01
CA THR A 67 -4.93 23.94 17.61
C THR A 67 -5.64 22.62 17.31
N ARG A 68 -6.48 22.62 16.27
CA ARG A 68 -7.03 21.41 15.67
C ARG A 68 -7.31 21.61 14.19
N GLY A 69 -6.99 20.64 13.34
CA GLY A 69 -7.29 20.79 11.91
C GLY A 69 -6.51 21.92 11.25
N GLY A 70 -5.28 22.20 11.72
CA GLY A 70 -4.50 23.38 11.28
C GLY A 70 -5.05 24.75 11.71
N LYS A 71 -6.09 24.80 12.55
CA LYS A 71 -6.74 26.05 13.00
C LYS A 71 -6.49 26.31 14.49
N LEU A 72 -6.42 27.57 14.88
CA LEU A 72 -6.39 27.97 16.29
C LEU A 72 -7.78 27.76 16.91
N VAL A 73 -7.84 27.06 18.05
CA VAL A 73 -9.10 26.79 18.76
C VAL A 73 -9.21 27.57 20.06
N LEU A 74 -8.15 27.56 20.87
CA LEU A 74 -8.10 28.26 22.14
C LEU A 74 -6.70 28.81 22.39
N SER A 75 -6.63 30.06 22.85
CA SER A 75 -5.39 30.70 23.27
C SER A 75 -5.59 31.45 24.58
N TRP A 76 -4.53 31.59 25.38
CA TRP A 76 -4.56 32.37 26.61
C TRP A 76 -3.23 33.06 26.89
N GLY A 77 -3.27 34.06 27.76
CA GLY A 77 -2.10 34.84 28.18
C GLY A 77 -1.66 35.86 27.13
N ASP A 78 -0.42 36.32 27.26
CA ASP A 78 0.23 37.23 26.33
C ASP A 78 0.90 36.43 25.21
N LEU A 79 0.31 36.42 24.02
CA LEU A 79 0.72 35.57 22.90
C LEU A 79 2.03 36.03 22.24
N GLU A 80 2.42 37.29 22.42
CA GLU A 80 3.64 37.86 21.84
C GLU A 80 4.85 37.70 22.78
N LYS A 81 4.59 37.46 24.07
CA LYS A 81 5.65 37.27 25.05
C LYS A 81 6.46 36.02 24.77
N ARG A 82 7.78 36.21 24.65
CA ARG A 82 8.76 35.11 24.60
C ARG A 82 9.03 34.57 26.00
N TYR A 83 9.08 33.24 26.11
CA TYR A 83 9.44 32.50 27.32
C TYR A 83 10.73 31.71 27.07
N ASP A 84 11.59 31.60 28.07
CA ASP A 84 12.74 30.68 28.02
C ASP A 84 12.22 29.24 28.06
N LEU A 85 12.39 28.51 26.96
CA LEU A 85 11.84 27.17 26.78
C LEU A 85 12.69 26.08 27.42
N LYS A 86 13.89 26.42 27.92
CA LYS A 86 14.79 25.48 28.58
C LYS A 86 14.99 24.24 27.72
N SER A 87 14.73 23.04 28.24
CA SER A 87 15.02 21.78 27.56
C SER A 87 14.13 21.44 26.37
N THR A 88 13.01 22.15 26.15
CA THR A 88 12.29 22.08 24.87
C THR A 88 13.20 22.47 23.70
N THR A 89 14.26 23.27 23.93
CA THR A 89 15.30 23.57 22.93
C THR A 89 15.94 22.32 22.32
N LYS A 90 16.00 21.19 23.03
CA LYS A 90 16.59 19.95 22.51
C LYS A 90 15.88 19.47 21.25
N SER A 91 14.56 19.58 21.23
CA SER A 91 13.72 19.15 20.10
C SER A 91 13.85 20.08 18.89
N PHE A 92 14.09 21.38 19.11
CA PHE A 92 14.50 22.30 18.05
C PHE A 92 15.90 21.98 17.51
N GLY A 93 16.81 21.54 18.38
CA GLY A 93 18.11 21.00 17.99
C GLY A 93 17.99 19.70 17.18
N ALA A 94 17.08 18.80 17.57
CA ALA A 94 16.79 17.60 16.80
C ALA A 94 16.28 17.92 15.40
N THR A 95 15.50 18.99 15.21
CA THR A 95 15.14 19.46 13.86
C THR A 95 16.37 19.85 13.03
N ALA A 96 17.39 20.48 13.62
CA ALA A 96 18.63 20.80 12.91
C ALA A 96 19.43 19.52 12.54
N LEU A 97 19.39 18.49 13.38
CA LEU A 97 19.90 17.16 13.01
C LEU A 97 19.07 16.55 11.86
N GLY A 98 17.74 16.66 11.91
CA GLY A 98 16.87 16.17 10.83
C GLY A 98 17.16 16.84 9.49
N LEU A 99 17.49 18.14 9.46
CA LEU A 99 18.00 18.81 8.27
C LEU A 99 19.33 18.22 7.80
N ALA A 100 20.26 17.97 8.73
CA ALA A 100 21.57 17.41 8.39
C ALA A 100 21.45 15.99 7.79
N VAL A 101 20.52 15.19 8.32
CA VAL A 101 20.16 13.88 7.76
C VAL A 101 19.55 14.04 6.38
N PHE A 102 18.61 14.97 6.22
CA PHE A 102 17.95 15.20 4.94
C PHE A 102 18.92 15.63 3.83
N ASP A 103 19.93 16.43 4.18
CA ASP A 103 20.97 16.88 3.25
C ASP A 103 22.09 15.85 3.04
N GLY A 104 22.00 14.65 3.62
CA GLY A 104 23.06 13.63 3.55
C GLY A 104 24.38 14.03 4.22
N LYS A 105 24.36 15.02 5.12
CA LYS A 105 25.55 15.52 5.82
C LYS A 105 25.92 14.71 7.05
N ILE A 106 24.93 14.12 7.70
CA ILE A 106 25.07 13.31 8.90
C ILE A 106 24.12 12.12 8.80
N ALA A 107 24.60 10.91 9.02
CA ALA A 107 23.74 9.75 9.32
C ALA A 107 23.65 9.51 10.83
N LEU A 108 22.53 8.95 11.30
CA LEU A 108 22.37 8.61 12.72
C LEU A 108 23.39 7.55 13.20
N THR A 109 23.84 6.69 12.28
CA THR A 109 24.84 5.65 12.52
C THR A 109 26.29 6.16 12.53
N ASP A 110 26.53 7.39 12.06
CA ASP A 110 27.86 7.98 12.03
C ASP A 110 28.46 8.07 13.42
N LYS A 111 29.78 7.86 13.50
CA LYS A 111 30.53 8.12 14.71
C LYS A 111 30.65 9.63 14.91
N ALA A 112 30.43 10.10 16.13
CA ALA A 112 30.51 11.53 16.43
C ALA A 112 31.90 12.13 16.12
N LEU A 113 32.96 11.33 16.24
CA LEU A 113 34.33 11.72 15.87
C LEU A 113 34.54 12.00 14.37
N GLN A 114 33.70 11.44 13.49
CA GLN A 114 33.75 11.75 12.06
C GLN A 114 33.35 13.21 11.80
N HIS A 115 32.46 13.76 12.64
CA HIS A 115 31.91 15.10 12.50
C HIS A 115 32.59 16.14 13.40
N HIS A 116 33.24 15.71 14.48
CA HIS A 116 33.97 16.59 15.37
C HIS A 116 35.31 15.93 15.81
N PRO A 117 36.46 16.34 15.24
CA PRO A 117 37.75 15.66 15.46
C PRO A 117 38.26 15.64 16.91
N THR A 118 37.84 16.60 17.74
CA THR A 118 38.18 16.67 19.17
C THR A 118 37.00 16.30 20.07
N PHE A 119 36.01 15.60 19.51
CA PHE A 119 34.78 15.20 20.21
C PHE A 119 35.06 14.53 21.55
N GLY A 120 34.29 14.89 22.57
CA GLY A 120 34.39 14.35 23.91
C GLY A 120 35.58 14.84 24.72
N THR A 121 36.43 15.72 24.17
CA THR A 121 37.54 16.35 24.90
C THR A 121 37.46 17.88 24.84
N PRO A 122 37.53 18.60 25.98
CA PRO A 122 37.82 18.11 27.34
C PRO A 122 36.63 17.38 28.02
N PRO A 123 36.85 16.71 29.18
CA PRO A 123 38.14 16.45 29.82
C PRO A 123 38.96 15.38 29.09
N ALA A 124 40.29 15.48 29.14
CA ALA A 124 41.19 14.52 28.52
C ALA A 124 41.03 13.07 29.05
N SER A 125 40.43 12.89 30.23
CA SER A 125 40.12 11.58 30.80
C SER A 125 39.10 10.78 29.98
N ASN A 126 38.28 11.42 29.14
CA ASN A 126 37.36 10.70 28.26
C ASN A 126 38.10 9.90 27.17
N ALA A 127 39.24 10.40 26.69
CA ALA A 127 40.05 9.66 25.72
C ALA A 127 40.63 8.35 26.30
N GLN A 128 40.71 8.24 27.63
CA GLN A 128 41.22 7.06 28.31
C GLN A 128 40.14 5.99 28.55
N SER A 129 38.86 6.27 28.29
CA SER A 129 37.79 5.29 28.50
C SER A 129 37.70 4.23 27.39
N GLY A 130 38.21 4.53 26.19
CA GLY A 130 38.01 3.67 25.00
C GLY A 130 36.59 3.72 24.41
N TRP A 131 35.74 4.64 24.87
CA TRP A 131 34.33 4.71 24.46
C TRP A 131 34.04 5.78 23.40
N LEU A 132 34.93 6.76 23.21
CA LEU A 132 34.67 7.89 22.29
C LEU A 132 34.44 7.43 20.84
N ASP A 133 35.22 6.45 20.36
CA ASP A 133 35.09 5.88 19.01
C ASP A 133 33.79 5.08 18.81
N GLN A 134 33.09 4.75 19.90
CA GLN A 134 31.85 3.99 19.87
C GLN A 134 30.61 4.90 19.78
N ILE A 135 30.71 6.16 20.24
CA ILE A 135 29.58 7.09 20.30
C ILE A 135 29.13 7.46 18.90
N THR A 136 27.86 7.17 18.59
CA THR A 136 27.20 7.57 17.36
C THR A 136 26.40 8.85 17.55
N ILE A 137 25.98 9.45 16.44
CA ILE A 137 25.01 10.54 16.43
C ILE A 137 23.69 10.11 17.09
N LEU A 138 23.23 8.88 16.83
CA LEU A 138 22.07 8.29 17.50
C LEU A 138 22.22 8.27 19.01
N HIS A 139 23.38 7.90 19.55
CA HIS A 139 23.60 7.90 21.01
C HIS A 139 23.46 9.30 21.62
N LEU A 140 23.88 10.34 20.91
CA LEU A 140 23.73 11.73 21.35
C LEU A 140 22.27 12.20 21.29
N ALA A 141 21.54 11.81 20.25
CA ALA A 141 20.13 12.17 20.02
C ALA A 141 19.15 11.36 20.90
N SER A 142 19.54 10.18 21.37
CA SER A 142 18.71 9.28 22.18
C SER A 142 19.03 9.28 23.68
N GLN A 143 19.96 10.13 24.13
CA GLN A 143 20.38 10.23 25.54
C GLN A 143 21.09 8.96 26.09
N THR A 144 21.78 8.22 25.22
CA THR A 144 22.51 6.99 25.56
C THR A 144 24.03 7.12 25.40
N ALA A 145 24.55 8.33 25.15
CA ALA A 145 25.98 8.58 24.95
C ALA A 145 26.85 8.62 26.22
N GLY A 146 26.25 8.66 27.42
CA GLY A 146 27.02 8.64 28.68
C GLY A 146 27.45 10.00 29.25
N PHE A 147 27.10 11.13 28.63
CA PHE A 147 27.45 12.46 29.13
C PHE A 147 26.51 12.95 30.23
N GLU A 148 27.03 13.67 31.22
CA GLU A 148 26.22 14.23 32.31
C GLU A 148 25.48 15.54 31.96
N LYS A 149 24.50 15.88 32.81
CA LYS A 149 23.54 16.97 32.62
C LYS A 149 24.06 18.41 32.58
N PRO A 150 25.15 18.89 33.23
CA PRO A 150 25.39 20.34 33.36
C PRO A 150 25.78 21.09 32.06
N GLY A 151 25.58 20.50 30.87
CA GLY A 151 25.64 21.16 29.55
C GLY A 151 27.04 21.47 29.04
N GLY A 152 28.02 21.61 29.93
CA GLY A 152 29.42 21.84 29.59
C GLY A 152 30.17 20.59 29.14
N TYR A 153 31.47 20.62 29.32
CA TYR A 153 32.36 19.49 29.09
C TYR A 153 32.37 18.58 30.32
N THR A 154 31.84 17.36 30.19
CA THR A 154 31.67 16.41 31.30
C THR A 154 32.36 15.08 31.01
N LYS A 155 32.66 14.33 32.08
CA LYS A 155 33.19 12.98 31.95
C LYS A 155 32.08 12.03 31.47
N LEU A 156 32.44 10.99 30.71
CA LEU A 156 31.55 9.86 30.43
C LEU A 156 31.30 9.03 31.70
N SER A 157 30.04 8.75 31.99
CA SER A 157 29.61 8.05 33.21
C SER A 157 29.25 6.58 32.98
N PHE A 158 29.00 6.16 31.74
CA PHE A 158 28.76 4.77 31.34
C PHE A 158 29.12 4.55 29.86
N GLU A 159 29.19 3.28 29.47
CA GLU A 159 29.49 2.87 28.09
C GLU A 159 28.32 3.21 27.14
N PRO A 160 28.56 3.86 25.99
CA PRO A 160 27.50 4.30 25.07
C PRO A 160 26.55 3.16 24.68
N GLY A 161 25.24 3.43 24.72
CA GLY A 161 24.20 2.45 24.37
C GLY A 161 23.87 1.43 25.47
N THR A 162 24.54 1.45 26.63
CA THR A 162 24.28 0.46 27.72
C THR A 162 23.31 0.93 28.79
N GLN A 163 23.08 2.25 28.91
CA GLN A 163 22.18 2.86 29.89
C GLN A 163 21.54 4.11 29.28
N TRP A 164 20.46 4.59 29.89
CA TRP A 164 19.82 5.85 29.51
C TRP A 164 20.03 6.92 30.59
N ALA A 165 20.41 8.13 30.18
CA ALA A 165 20.57 9.25 31.11
C ALA A 165 20.23 10.60 30.48
N TYR A 166 19.25 11.30 31.07
CA TYR A 166 18.87 12.63 30.63
C TYR A 166 20.02 13.66 30.76
N SER A 167 20.53 14.12 29.62
CA SER A 167 21.74 14.96 29.51
C SER A 167 21.49 16.26 28.74
N ASP A 168 22.27 17.30 29.09
CA ASP A 168 22.48 18.47 28.22
C ASP A 168 23.85 18.39 27.51
N GLY A 169 24.81 17.63 28.05
CA GLY A 169 26.16 17.52 27.51
C GLY A 169 26.19 16.79 26.16
N GLY A 170 25.46 15.67 26.04
CA GLY A 170 25.31 14.92 24.78
C GLY A 170 24.70 15.78 23.66
N PRO A 171 23.51 16.38 23.88
CA PRO A 171 22.92 17.30 22.90
C PRO A 171 23.82 18.48 22.52
N ASN A 172 24.62 19.02 23.43
CA ASN A 172 25.55 20.11 23.07
C ASN A 172 26.74 19.64 22.22
N TRP A 173 27.19 18.39 22.37
CA TRP A 173 28.13 17.81 21.41
C TRP A 173 27.47 17.56 20.05
N LEU A 174 26.21 17.13 20.04
CA LEU A 174 25.44 17.00 18.80
C LEU A 174 25.29 18.34 18.08
N ALA A 175 25.05 19.42 18.82
CA ALA A 175 25.00 20.78 18.29
C ALA A 175 26.29 21.15 17.54
N GLU A 176 27.45 20.80 18.09
CA GLU A 176 28.75 21.05 17.47
C GLU A 176 28.99 20.18 16.24
N CYS A 177 28.60 18.91 16.26
CA CYS A 177 28.68 18.03 15.09
C CYS A 177 27.85 18.61 13.92
N VAL A 178 26.60 19.03 14.18
CA VAL A 178 25.74 19.67 13.18
C VAL A 178 26.34 21.00 12.71
N THR A 179 26.86 21.82 13.64
CA THR A 179 27.51 23.11 13.28
C THR A 179 28.68 22.91 12.34
N LEU A 180 29.54 21.93 12.62
CA LEU A 180 30.72 21.62 11.80
C LEU A 180 30.35 21.02 10.45
N ALA A 181 29.39 20.10 10.40
CA ALA A 181 28.92 19.49 9.15
C ALA A 181 28.32 20.51 8.16
N TYR A 182 27.73 21.59 8.68
CA TYR A 182 27.23 22.70 7.88
C TYR A 182 28.24 23.81 7.63
N GLY A 183 29.27 23.95 8.47
CA GLY A 183 30.22 25.06 8.38
C GLY A 183 29.59 26.44 8.59
N GLN A 184 28.43 26.52 9.25
CA GLN A 184 27.72 27.76 9.52
C GLN A 184 26.94 27.72 10.83
N ASP A 185 26.49 28.89 11.27
CA ASP A 185 25.70 29.06 12.49
C ASP A 185 24.33 28.38 12.36
N VAL A 186 24.07 27.37 13.20
CA VAL A 186 22.81 26.59 13.19
C VAL A 186 21.57 27.48 13.42
N ASP A 187 21.69 28.57 14.17
CA ASP A 187 20.57 29.51 14.32
C ASP A 187 20.23 30.22 13.01
N LYS A 188 21.22 30.58 12.20
CA LYS A 188 20.97 31.17 10.87
C LYS A 188 20.34 30.15 9.94
N LEU A 189 20.92 28.95 9.89
CA LEU A 189 20.41 27.82 9.10
C LEU A 189 18.94 27.51 9.43
N MET A 190 18.61 27.40 10.72
CA MET A 190 17.27 27.09 11.18
C MET A 190 16.27 28.20 10.88
N PHE A 191 16.68 29.48 10.96
CA PHE A 191 15.81 30.57 10.51
C PHE A 191 15.56 30.53 9.01
N GLU A 192 16.58 30.26 8.20
CA GLU A 192 16.46 30.19 6.75
C GLU A 192 15.57 29.03 6.29
N ARG A 193 15.80 27.84 6.83
CA ARG A 193 15.21 26.60 6.29
C ARG A 193 13.98 26.09 7.03
N VAL A 194 13.74 26.56 8.25
CA VAL A 194 12.66 26.05 9.11
C VAL A 194 11.81 27.22 9.58
N PHE A 195 12.30 28.06 10.48
CA PHE A 195 11.48 29.05 11.17
C PHE A 195 10.83 30.07 10.22
N THR A 196 11.57 30.64 9.26
CA THR A 196 10.98 31.59 8.31
C THR A 196 9.91 30.95 7.41
N PRO A 197 10.14 29.74 6.82
CA PRO A 197 9.07 28.99 6.14
C PRO A 197 7.82 28.74 6.98
N LEU A 198 7.99 28.48 8.29
CA LEU A 198 6.89 28.34 9.25
C LEU A 198 6.14 29.65 9.55
N GLY A 199 6.66 30.80 9.09
CA GLY A 199 6.16 32.13 9.44
C GLY A 199 6.66 32.64 10.79
N ILE A 200 7.69 32.02 11.37
CA ILE A 200 8.29 32.40 12.66
C ILE A 200 9.39 33.44 12.41
N THR A 201 9.28 34.58 13.06
CA THR A 201 10.24 35.70 12.95
C THR A 201 11.20 35.75 14.14
N ARG A 202 12.19 36.63 14.05
CA ARG A 202 13.14 36.91 15.14
C ARG A 202 12.48 37.58 16.36
N ASP A 203 11.29 38.17 16.18
CA ASP A 203 10.49 38.68 17.28
C ASP A 203 9.70 37.57 17.98
N ASP A 204 9.46 36.45 17.30
CA ASP A 204 8.76 35.31 17.89
C ASP A 204 9.73 34.37 18.62
N LEU A 205 10.95 34.22 18.10
CA LEU A 205 11.94 33.26 18.57
C LEU A 205 13.37 33.82 18.55
N THR A 206 14.13 33.54 19.60
CA THR A 206 15.59 33.80 19.64
C THR A 206 16.33 32.59 20.17
N TRP A 207 17.48 32.27 19.59
CA TRP A 207 18.41 31.26 20.09
C TRP A 207 19.68 31.95 20.56
N ARG A 208 20.10 31.70 21.80
CA ARG A 208 21.37 32.26 22.33
C ARG A 208 22.59 31.37 21.98
N ASN A 209 23.79 31.92 22.17
CA ASN A 209 25.03 31.13 22.14
C ASN A 209 25.12 30.23 23.38
N ASN A 210 25.94 29.19 23.27
CA ASN A 210 26.18 28.24 24.35
C ASN A 210 26.73 28.92 25.62
N SER A 211 26.12 28.62 26.77
CA SER A 211 26.47 29.24 28.05
C SER A 211 27.60 28.52 28.78
N TYR A 212 27.87 27.26 28.45
CA TYR A 212 28.76 26.38 29.20
C TYR A 212 30.06 26.04 28.46
N ARG A 213 30.13 26.35 27.16
CA ARG A 213 31.28 26.12 26.28
C ARG A 213 31.74 27.43 25.66
N ASP A 214 32.91 27.38 25.04
CA ASP A 214 33.46 28.52 24.30
C ASP A 214 32.46 29.01 23.24
N LYS A 215 32.35 30.34 23.08
CA LYS A 215 31.30 30.93 22.26
C LYS A 215 31.36 30.53 20.79
N ASN A 216 32.53 30.18 20.27
CA ASN A 216 32.74 29.83 18.87
C ASN A 216 33.56 28.54 18.69
N ILE A 217 33.19 27.73 17.70
CA ILE A 217 33.96 26.59 17.17
C ILE A 217 34.36 26.91 15.73
N ASP A 218 35.65 26.86 15.39
CA ASP A 218 36.17 27.24 14.07
C ASP A 218 35.67 28.60 13.56
N GLY A 219 35.53 29.57 14.47
CA GLY A 219 35.01 30.91 14.18
C GLY A 219 33.48 31.00 14.03
N ILE A 220 32.76 29.88 14.13
CA ILE A 220 31.30 29.79 14.04
C ILE A 220 30.67 29.79 15.44
N PRO A 221 29.60 30.55 15.71
CA PRO A 221 28.91 30.53 17.00
C PRO A 221 28.44 29.13 17.41
N ARG A 222 28.76 28.71 18.65
CA ARG A 222 28.21 27.48 19.24
C ARG A 222 26.79 27.74 19.72
N ARG A 223 25.83 26.98 19.19
CA ARG A 223 24.46 26.92 19.72
C ARG A 223 24.36 25.84 20.80
N GLU A 224 23.35 25.98 21.65
CA GLU A 224 23.11 25.07 22.77
C GLU A 224 21.81 24.33 22.52
N PHE A 225 21.90 23.02 22.32
CA PHE A 225 20.73 22.16 22.16
C PHE A 225 20.15 21.80 23.53
N GLY A 226 20.98 21.68 24.57
CA GLY A 226 20.53 21.38 25.92
C GLY A 226 19.51 22.39 26.48
N SER A 227 19.70 23.68 26.14
CA SER A 227 18.79 24.80 26.41
C SER A 227 19.15 26.03 25.55
N GLY A 228 18.29 27.04 25.44
CA GLY A 228 18.70 28.34 24.88
C GLY A 228 17.79 28.96 23.83
N ILE A 229 16.66 28.33 23.50
CA ILE A 229 15.59 28.99 22.77
C ILE A 229 14.66 29.71 23.74
N SER A 230 14.37 30.97 23.40
CA SER A 230 13.23 31.70 23.93
C SER A 230 12.24 31.94 22.81
N ALA A 231 11.00 31.47 22.95
CA ALA A 231 9.96 31.65 21.94
C ALA A 231 8.59 32.01 22.54
N ASN A 232 7.73 32.60 21.74
CA ASN A 232 6.32 32.78 22.07
C ASN A 232 5.51 31.51 21.72
N VAL A 233 4.26 31.44 22.18
CA VAL A 233 3.44 30.22 22.04
C VAL A 233 2.90 30.00 20.63
N ASP A 234 2.85 31.05 19.80
CA ASP A 234 2.57 30.92 18.36
C ASP A 234 3.69 30.16 17.65
N ALA A 235 4.94 30.59 17.82
CA ALA A 235 6.10 29.90 17.24
C ALA A 235 6.20 28.44 17.71
N MET A 236 5.90 28.19 18.98
CA MET A 236 5.81 26.83 19.53
C MET A 236 4.73 25.98 18.86
N ALA A 237 3.53 26.53 18.64
CA ALA A 237 2.43 25.81 18.01
C ALA A 237 2.71 25.54 16.51
N ARG A 238 3.30 26.49 15.80
CA ARG A 238 3.75 26.29 14.40
C ARG A 238 4.78 25.18 14.31
N PHE A 239 5.78 25.19 15.19
CA PHE A 239 6.79 24.14 15.27
C PHE A 239 6.17 22.76 15.56
N GLY A 240 5.21 22.68 16.48
CA GLY A 240 4.46 21.44 16.73
C GLY A 240 3.65 20.98 15.51
N LEU A 241 3.05 21.91 14.75
CA LEU A 241 2.28 21.58 13.55
C LEU A 241 3.16 21.00 12.43
N LEU A 242 4.41 21.45 12.28
CA LEU A 242 5.37 20.80 11.36
C LEU A 242 5.57 19.32 11.70
N TYR A 243 5.70 18.99 12.99
CA TYR A 243 5.84 17.60 13.44
C TYR A 243 4.54 16.82 13.30
N LEU A 244 3.38 17.43 13.60
CA LEU A 244 2.05 16.84 13.38
C LEU A 244 1.83 16.46 11.91
N ARG A 245 2.44 17.21 10.99
CA ARG A 245 2.36 17.01 9.54
C ARG A 245 3.56 16.25 8.96
N GLY A 246 4.23 15.43 9.75
CA GLY A 246 5.27 14.52 9.25
C GLY A 246 6.48 15.22 8.62
N GLY A 247 6.75 16.49 8.98
CA GLY A 247 7.83 17.27 8.40
C GLY A 247 7.46 18.04 7.12
N MET A 248 6.20 17.96 6.69
CA MET A 248 5.65 18.77 5.61
C MET A 248 5.13 20.11 6.12
N TRP A 249 5.35 21.16 5.34
CA TRP A 249 4.79 22.49 5.60
C TRP A 249 4.36 23.14 4.30
N ASN A 250 3.05 23.37 4.14
CA ASN A 250 2.46 24.06 3.00
C ASN A 250 2.96 23.54 1.63
N GLY A 251 2.86 22.22 1.44
CA GLY A 251 3.31 21.54 0.21
C GLY A 251 4.82 21.35 0.08
N LYS A 252 5.62 21.77 1.07
CA LYS A 252 7.08 21.61 1.03
C LYS A 252 7.58 20.71 2.15
N ARG A 253 8.40 19.71 1.80
CA ARG A 253 9.12 18.89 2.78
C ARG A 253 10.25 19.69 3.43
N ILE A 254 10.18 19.87 4.74
CA ILE A 254 11.22 20.51 5.56
C ILE A 254 12.06 19.44 6.27
N LEU A 255 11.43 18.35 6.71
CA LEU A 255 12.09 17.22 7.37
C LEU A 255 11.72 15.88 6.72
N PRO A 256 12.61 14.87 6.78
CA PRO A 256 12.27 13.51 6.40
C PRO A 256 11.17 12.97 7.31
N GLU A 257 10.18 12.30 6.74
CA GLU A 257 9.04 11.76 7.49
C GLU A 257 9.46 10.74 8.52
N GLU A 258 10.35 9.84 8.12
CA GLU A 258 10.89 8.79 8.98
C GLU A 258 11.67 9.38 10.17
N PHE A 259 12.35 10.53 9.98
CA PHE A 259 13.00 11.23 11.09
C PHE A 259 11.97 11.78 12.10
N VAL A 260 10.86 12.34 11.61
CA VAL A 260 9.77 12.84 12.47
C VAL A 260 9.10 11.69 13.22
N LYS A 261 8.90 10.54 12.57
CA LYS A 261 8.38 9.32 13.19
C LYS A 261 9.30 8.81 14.30
N GLN A 262 10.62 8.75 14.07
CA GLN A 262 11.61 8.36 15.09
C GLN A 262 11.74 9.38 16.23
N ALA A 263 11.42 10.65 15.98
CA ALA A 263 11.30 11.61 17.06
C ALA A 263 10.11 11.27 17.97
N GLY A 264 8.95 10.93 17.41
CA GLY A 264 7.73 10.64 18.16
C GLY A 264 7.61 9.23 18.77
N THR A 265 8.52 8.30 18.48
CA THR A 265 8.39 6.88 18.87
C THR A 265 9.59 6.36 19.67
N PRO A 266 9.42 5.34 20.54
CA PRO A 266 10.54 4.69 21.20
C PRO A 266 11.48 4.03 20.19
N LEU A 267 12.79 4.22 20.38
CA LEU A 267 13.79 3.63 19.50
C LEU A 267 14.12 2.20 19.98
N PRO A 268 14.13 1.17 19.11
CA PRO A 268 14.39 -0.22 19.53
C PRO A 268 15.71 -0.41 20.29
N ALA A 269 16.75 0.36 19.95
CA ALA A 269 18.05 0.32 20.63
C ALA A 269 18.06 0.97 22.02
N VAL A 270 16.96 1.61 22.43
CA VAL A 270 16.84 2.37 23.68
C VAL A 270 15.86 1.73 24.65
N VAL A 271 14.79 1.13 24.15
CA VAL A 271 13.73 0.48 24.96
C VAL A 271 14.33 -0.54 25.94
N GLY A 272 13.92 -0.46 27.20
CA GLY A 272 14.36 -1.35 28.28
C GLY A 272 15.77 -1.09 28.82
N LEU A 273 16.49 -0.07 28.36
CA LEU A 273 17.79 0.28 28.94
C LEU A 273 17.65 0.80 30.38
N PRO A 274 18.53 0.38 31.31
CA PRO A 274 18.46 0.85 32.69
C PRO A 274 18.71 2.36 32.76
N GLU A 275 17.85 3.09 33.47
CA GLU A 275 18.04 4.52 33.70
C GLU A 275 19.01 4.80 34.83
N VAL A 276 19.90 5.78 34.63
CA VAL A 276 20.88 6.22 35.65
C VAL A 276 20.21 6.92 36.84
N ASP A 277 19.10 7.62 36.60
CA ASP A 277 18.32 8.33 37.61
C ASP A 277 16.84 7.95 37.54
N PRO A 278 16.49 6.69 37.89
CA PRO A 278 15.13 6.17 37.76
C PRO A 278 14.16 6.85 38.73
N LYS A 279 14.67 7.58 39.74
CA LYS A 279 13.84 8.35 40.67
C LYS A 279 13.19 9.55 39.98
N ASN A 280 13.94 10.24 39.13
CA ASN A 280 13.44 11.42 38.41
C ASN A 280 12.98 11.09 36.99
N TYR A 281 13.46 9.99 36.40
CA TYR A 281 13.24 9.62 35.01
C TYR A 281 12.95 8.12 34.83
N GLY A 282 12.32 7.45 35.80
CA GLY A 282 12.01 6.03 35.69
C GLY A 282 11.12 5.74 34.48
N ASN A 283 11.41 4.64 33.78
CA ASN A 283 10.76 4.22 32.52
C ASN A 283 11.06 5.11 31.31
N ALA A 284 11.98 6.08 31.42
CA ALA A 284 12.27 7.03 30.35
C ALA A 284 12.80 6.36 29.07
N SER A 285 13.50 5.24 29.20
CA SER A 285 14.00 4.47 28.06
C SER A 285 12.88 3.95 27.15
N ASP A 286 11.68 3.70 27.70
CA ASP A 286 10.53 3.14 27.00
C ASP A 286 9.64 4.20 26.33
N HIS A 287 9.90 5.49 26.55
CA HIS A 287 9.12 6.57 25.97
C HIS A 287 9.93 7.80 25.58
N TYR A 288 11.14 7.58 25.06
CA TYR A 288 12.01 8.61 24.51
C TYR A 288 12.42 8.29 23.07
N GLY A 289 12.27 9.26 22.17
CA GLY A 289 12.71 9.19 20.78
C GLY A 289 13.96 10.05 20.52
N LEU A 290 14.03 10.66 19.34
CA LEU A 290 15.11 11.61 18.98
C LEU A 290 14.94 12.97 19.69
N LEU A 291 15.29 13.06 20.96
CA LEU A 291 15.15 14.24 21.83
C LEU A 291 13.70 14.72 22.05
N TRP A 292 12.75 13.79 22.00
CA TRP A 292 11.33 13.99 22.27
C TRP A 292 10.84 12.91 23.23
N TRP A 293 9.87 13.26 24.09
CA TRP A 293 9.15 12.32 24.96
C TRP A 293 7.91 11.79 24.22
N ASN A 294 7.44 10.59 24.53
CA ASN A 294 6.22 10.02 23.92
C ASN A 294 5.32 9.27 24.93
N ASN A 295 4.16 8.80 24.47
CA ASN A 295 3.20 8.03 25.27
C ASN A 295 2.98 6.62 24.71
N ALA A 296 3.92 6.08 23.93
CA ALA A 296 3.70 4.81 23.21
C ALA A 296 3.42 3.64 24.18
N ASP A 297 4.02 3.66 25.37
CA ASP A 297 3.82 2.69 26.45
C ASP A 297 2.48 2.85 27.19
N GLY A 298 1.76 3.95 26.97
CA GLY A 298 0.50 4.28 27.66
C GLY A 298 0.68 4.75 29.11
N THR A 299 1.86 5.27 29.47
CA THR A 299 2.14 5.84 30.81
C THR A 299 1.09 6.89 31.21
N LEU A 300 0.68 7.75 30.27
CA LEU A 300 -0.50 8.60 30.39
C LEU A 300 -1.72 7.84 29.83
N LYS A 301 -2.38 7.08 30.71
CA LYS A 301 -3.43 6.10 30.34
C LYS A 301 -4.60 6.66 29.52
N ASN A 302 -5.01 7.90 29.79
CA ASN A 302 -6.14 8.56 29.14
C ASN A 302 -5.70 9.52 28.02
N VAL A 303 -4.46 9.38 27.56
CA VAL A 303 -3.88 10.16 26.46
C VAL A 303 -3.55 9.17 25.34
N PRO A 304 -3.79 9.50 24.06
CA PRO A 304 -3.49 8.60 22.95
C PRO A 304 -2.03 8.13 22.95
N ARG A 305 -1.79 6.88 22.54
CA ARG A 305 -0.44 6.28 22.51
C ARG A 305 0.49 6.94 21.50
N ASP A 306 -0.06 7.53 20.45
CA ASP A 306 0.67 8.29 19.45
C ASP A 306 0.99 9.74 19.88
N THR A 307 0.67 10.12 21.12
CA THR A 307 1.00 11.45 21.65
C THR A 307 2.49 11.54 21.97
N TYR A 308 3.13 12.62 21.53
CA TYR A 308 4.51 12.93 21.87
C TYR A 308 4.72 14.42 22.15
N TRP A 309 5.73 14.76 22.95
CA TRP A 309 5.94 16.12 23.41
C TRP A 309 7.39 16.49 23.70
N THR A 310 7.64 17.79 23.63
CA THR A 310 8.84 18.43 24.19
C THR A 310 8.54 18.84 25.63
N TRP A 311 9.53 18.78 26.52
CA TRP A 311 9.35 19.21 27.91
C TRP A 311 10.55 19.97 28.45
N GLY A 312 10.35 21.27 28.67
CA GLY A 312 11.30 22.16 29.31
C GLY A 312 11.02 22.37 30.80
N LEU A 313 12.05 22.74 31.54
CA LEU A 313 11.89 23.31 32.88
C LEU A 313 10.87 24.47 32.84
N TYR A 314 10.09 24.61 33.92
CA TYR A 314 8.89 25.45 34.00
C TYR A 314 7.65 24.86 33.32
N ASP A 315 7.70 23.59 32.92
CA ASP A 315 6.63 22.89 32.22
C ASP A 315 6.24 23.61 30.90
N SER A 316 7.26 24.09 30.20
CA SER A 316 7.14 24.57 28.82
C SER A 316 7.00 23.36 27.91
N LEU A 317 5.90 23.28 27.16
CA LEU A 317 5.47 22.09 26.44
C LEU A 317 5.07 22.44 25.01
N ILE A 318 5.46 21.54 24.10
CA ILE A 318 4.84 21.42 22.78
C ILE A 318 4.39 19.97 22.70
N VAL A 319 3.08 19.75 22.61
CA VAL A 319 2.46 18.43 22.57
C VAL A 319 1.83 18.25 21.21
N VAL A 320 2.06 17.09 20.61
CA VAL A 320 1.54 16.70 19.30
C VAL A 320 0.70 15.44 19.52
N ILE A 321 -0.56 15.47 19.07
CA ILE A 321 -1.49 14.36 19.17
C ILE A 321 -2.03 14.05 17.76
N PRO A 322 -1.33 13.19 16.98
CA PRO A 322 -1.66 12.91 15.59
C PRO A 322 -3.10 12.40 15.41
N SER A 323 -3.51 11.39 16.19
CA SER A 323 -4.84 10.76 16.16
C SER A 323 -6.00 11.73 16.38
N LEU A 324 -5.76 12.87 17.05
CA LEU A 324 -6.76 13.89 17.29
C LEU A 324 -6.60 15.14 16.41
N ASP A 325 -5.53 15.19 15.62
CA ASP A 325 -5.06 16.33 14.85
C ASP A 325 -4.88 17.60 15.71
N ILE A 326 -4.25 17.46 16.88
CA ILE A 326 -4.11 18.53 17.88
C ILE A 326 -2.64 18.85 18.14
N VAL A 327 -2.33 20.15 18.22
CA VAL A 327 -1.09 20.66 18.82
C VAL A 327 -1.43 21.55 20.01
N VAL A 328 -0.71 21.34 21.12
CA VAL A 328 -0.80 22.17 22.32
C VAL A 328 0.55 22.80 22.60
N ALA A 329 0.59 24.12 22.69
CA ALA A 329 1.75 24.86 23.15
C ALA A 329 1.44 25.54 24.48
N ARG A 330 2.33 25.41 25.46
CA ARG A 330 2.19 26.06 26.76
C ARG A 330 3.56 26.52 27.27
N ALA A 331 3.65 27.77 27.74
CA ALA A 331 4.86 28.30 28.36
C ALA A 331 4.53 29.20 29.56
N GLY A 332 5.25 29.04 30.67
CA GLY A 332 4.92 29.72 31.93
C GLY A 332 5.91 29.40 33.06
N GLN A 333 5.41 29.30 34.28
CA GLN A 333 6.13 28.76 35.45
C GLN A 333 5.72 27.30 35.70
N SER A 334 6.51 26.58 36.49
CA SER A 334 6.19 25.20 36.86
C SER A 334 4.82 25.07 37.51
N TRP A 335 4.11 24.00 37.16
CA TRP A 335 2.86 23.66 37.84
C TRP A 335 3.11 23.11 39.25
N PRO A 336 2.14 23.26 40.17
CA PRO A 336 2.23 22.64 41.49
C PRO A 336 2.22 21.11 41.37
N ARG A 337 3.30 20.44 41.84
CA ARG A 337 3.38 18.97 41.88
C ARG A 337 2.68 18.45 43.15
N LYS A 338 1.71 17.53 42.98
CA LYS A 338 0.95 16.91 44.09
C LYS A 338 1.37 15.47 44.40
N SER A 339 2.08 14.82 43.48
CA SER A 339 2.52 13.43 43.56
C SER A 339 4.00 13.28 43.17
N ALA A 340 4.54 12.08 43.40
CA ALA A 340 5.93 11.74 43.11
C ALA A 340 6.16 11.17 41.70
N GLY A 341 5.10 10.82 40.96
CA GLY A 341 5.21 10.28 39.60
C GLY A 341 5.70 11.34 38.63
N HIS A 342 6.57 10.95 37.69
CA HIS A 342 7.27 11.88 36.80
C HIS A 342 6.28 12.68 35.93
N TYR A 343 5.32 12.01 35.27
CA TYR A 343 4.38 12.62 34.32
C TYR A 343 3.03 13.04 34.92
N ASP A 344 2.78 12.76 36.20
CA ASP A 344 1.49 13.05 36.86
C ASP A 344 1.08 14.53 36.77
N VAL A 345 2.06 15.42 36.69
CA VAL A 345 1.82 16.87 36.55
C VAL A 345 1.24 17.26 35.18
N LEU A 346 1.37 16.40 34.17
CA LEU A 346 0.83 16.63 32.83
C LEU A 346 -0.64 16.20 32.72
N GLN A 347 -1.08 15.19 33.50
CA GLN A 347 -2.42 14.62 33.38
C GLN A 347 -3.56 15.66 33.51
N PRO A 348 -3.58 16.55 34.53
CA PRO A 348 -4.67 17.51 34.67
C PRO A 348 -4.72 18.56 33.54
N PHE A 349 -3.65 18.66 32.74
CA PHE A 349 -3.60 19.50 31.55
C PHE A 349 -4.03 18.74 30.29
N LEU A 350 -3.46 17.55 30.06
CA LEU A 350 -3.63 16.80 28.82
C LEU A 350 -4.93 16.00 28.76
N GLU A 351 -5.37 15.42 29.87
CA GLU A 351 -6.61 14.63 29.88
C GLU A 351 -7.83 15.48 29.49
N PRO A 352 -8.02 16.72 29.97
CA PRO A 352 -9.12 17.55 29.48
C PRO A 352 -8.98 17.95 28.01
N VAL A 353 -7.75 18.13 27.49
CA VAL A 353 -7.56 18.39 26.04
C VAL A 353 -8.01 17.18 25.22
N VAL A 354 -7.61 15.98 25.61
CA VAL A 354 -8.01 14.73 24.96
C VAL A 354 -9.51 14.49 25.11
N ALA A 355 -10.04 14.64 26.32
CA ALA A 355 -11.46 14.49 26.61
C ALA A 355 -12.32 15.54 25.89
N ALA A 356 -11.76 16.70 25.54
CA ALA A 356 -12.47 17.66 24.69
C ALA A 356 -12.72 17.11 23.29
N ALA A 357 -11.83 16.25 22.78
CA ALA A 357 -11.99 15.57 21.50
C ALA A 357 -12.77 14.25 21.61
N ASP A 358 -12.95 13.72 22.82
CA ASP A 358 -13.72 12.51 23.10
C ASP A 358 -15.24 12.77 22.93
N LYS A 359 -15.75 12.31 21.79
CA LYS A 359 -17.15 12.47 21.38
C LYS A 359 -18.13 11.56 22.14
N SER A 360 -17.72 10.92 23.25
CA SER A 360 -18.64 10.11 24.07
C SER A 360 -19.73 10.94 24.77
N GLN A 361 -19.51 12.24 25.02
CA GLN A 361 -20.53 13.13 25.64
C GLN A 361 -21.19 14.14 24.70
N ALA A 362 -20.59 14.49 23.57
CA ALA A 362 -21.14 15.41 22.57
C ALA A 362 -21.81 14.66 21.40
N ARG A 363 -22.79 13.79 21.70
CA ARG A 363 -23.61 13.13 20.67
C ARG A 363 -24.86 13.95 20.37
N SER A 364 -24.72 14.90 19.46
CA SER A 364 -25.82 15.51 18.71
C SER A 364 -25.25 16.27 17.51
N GLU A 365 -25.44 15.74 16.31
CA GLU A 365 -25.36 16.44 15.00
C GLU A 365 -23.99 16.55 14.30
N SER A 366 -23.42 15.42 13.84
CA SER A 366 -23.03 15.23 12.41
C SER A 366 -22.40 13.85 12.19
N ALA A 367 -23.08 13.03 11.38
CA ALA A 367 -22.67 11.68 11.00
C ALA A 367 -21.72 11.72 9.79
N THR A 368 -20.44 12.03 10.02
CA THR A 368 -19.43 11.98 8.95
C THR A 368 -18.74 10.61 8.94
N PRO A 369 -18.80 9.85 7.84
CA PRO A 369 -18.04 8.61 7.71
C PRO A 369 -16.53 8.87 7.70
N PRO A 370 -15.68 7.89 8.10
CA PRO A 370 -14.23 8.05 8.20
C PRO A 370 -13.49 8.03 6.85
N TYR A 371 -14.13 7.58 5.77
CA TYR A 371 -13.53 7.42 4.44
C TYR A 371 -14.36 8.14 3.36
N PRO A 372 -13.74 8.55 2.23
CA PRO A 372 -14.48 9.14 1.11
C PRO A 372 -15.53 8.16 0.56
N PRO A 373 -16.63 8.64 -0.07
CA PRO A 373 -17.60 7.78 -0.71
C PRO A 373 -16.97 6.86 -1.76
N SER A 374 -17.49 5.64 -1.91
CA SER A 374 -17.09 4.73 -2.98
C SER A 374 -17.45 5.30 -4.35
N ALA A 375 -16.50 5.25 -5.28
CA ALA A 375 -16.73 5.60 -6.68
C ALA A 375 -17.52 4.52 -7.41
N LEU A 376 -17.34 3.24 -7.03
CA LEU A 376 -18.02 2.11 -7.66
C LEU A 376 -19.40 1.86 -7.02
N ILE A 377 -19.48 1.81 -5.70
CA ILE A 377 -20.70 1.47 -4.97
C ILE A 377 -21.26 2.73 -4.29
N SER A 378 -22.01 3.51 -5.07
CA SER A 378 -22.57 4.80 -4.66
C SER A 378 -23.52 4.77 -3.45
N GLY A 379 -24.03 3.60 -3.06
CA GLY A 379 -24.88 3.46 -1.89
C GLY A 379 -25.47 2.07 -1.67
N ILE A 380 -26.37 1.95 -0.70
CA ILE A 380 -27.12 0.73 -0.39
C ILE A 380 -28.61 1.04 -0.20
N GLU A 381 -29.45 0.25 -0.87
CA GLU A 381 -30.88 0.16 -0.63
C GLU A 381 -31.20 -1.02 0.27
N TRP A 382 -31.59 -0.73 1.52
CA TRP A 382 -31.97 -1.75 2.49
C TRP A 382 -33.44 -2.14 2.33
N ALA A 383 -33.73 -3.46 2.34
CA ALA A 383 -35.10 -3.94 2.46
C ALA A 383 -35.74 -3.40 3.77
N PRO A 384 -37.06 -3.17 3.83
CA PRO A 384 -37.69 -2.56 5.00
C PRO A 384 -37.55 -3.44 6.26
N PRO A 385 -37.47 -2.87 7.48
CA PRO A 385 -37.26 -3.62 8.73
C PRO A 385 -38.22 -4.78 8.98
N ASN A 386 -39.47 -4.67 8.52
CA ASN A 386 -40.48 -5.71 8.66
C ASN A 386 -40.25 -6.94 7.75
N SER A 387 -39.29 -6.88 6.83
CA SER A 387 -38.88 -8.00 5.98
C SER A 387 -37.76 -8.85 6.59
N ILE A 388 -37.19 -8.43 7.74
CA ILE A 388 -36.09 -9.14 8.39
C ILE A 388 -36.57 -10.50 8.87
N VAL A 389 -35.89 -11.55 8.41
CA VAL A 389 -36.12 -12.91 8.91
C VAL A 389 -35.33 -13.10 10.20
N ARG A 390 -36.00 -13.49 11.28
CA ARG A 390 -35.39 -13.74 12.59
C ARG A 390 -35.61 -15.20 13.00
N GLN A 391 -34.52 -15.90 13.33
CA GLN A 391 -34.53 -17.24 13.90
C GLN A 391 -33.64 -17.27 15.15
N ALA A 392 -33.61 -18.41 15.86
CA ALA A 392 -32.75 -18.63 17.03
C ALA A 392 -32.91 -17.57 18.15
N PRO A 393 -34.12 -17.40 18.70
CA PRO A 393 -34.42 -16.35 19.67
C PRO A 393 -33.56 -16.45 20.93
N GLY A 394 -33.06 -15.30 21.39
CA GLY A 394 -32.21 -15.18 22.58
C GLY A 394 -30.80 -15.69 22.37
N SER A 395 -30.31 -15.76 21.13
CA SER A 395 -28.92 -16.10 20.81
C SER A 395 -28.27 -14.91 20.11
N ASP A 396 -27.13 -14.48 20.64
CA ASP A 396 -26.33 -13.38 20.09
C ASP A 396 -25.09 -13.93 19.36
N ASN A 397 -24.36 -13.13 18.59
CA ASN A 397 -23.06 -13.48 18.01
C ASN A 397 -23.01 -14.64 16.98
N TRP A 398 -22.86 -14.29 15.70
CA TRP A 398 -22.93 -15.19 14.53
C TRP A 398 -21.74 -15.04 13.56
N PRO A 399 -20.48 -15.33 13.94
CA PRO A 399 -19.43 -15.47 12.93
C PRO A 399 -19.75 -16.66 12.03
N MET A 400 -19.46 -16.57 10.73
CA MET A 400 -19.82 -17.63 9.80
C MET A 400 -18.88 -17.73 8.60
N THR A 401 -18.96 -18.88 7.92
CA THR A 401 -18.19 -19.20 6.72
C THR A 401 -18.95 -20.17 5.82
N TRP A 402 -18.66 -20.16 4.51
CA TRP A 402 -19.26 -21.08 3.54
C TRP A 402 -18.43 -22.36 3.45
N GLY A 403 -19.02 -23.47 3.87
CA GLY A 403 -18.38 -24.78 3.84
C GLY A 403 -18.38 -25.44 2.46
N ASP A 404 -17.46 -26.38 2.29
CA ASP A 404 -17.29 -27.30 1.16
C ASP A 404 -18.56 -28.09 0.80
N ASP A 405 -19.49 -28.28 1.74
CA ASP A 405 -20.74 -29.03 1.56
C ASP A 405 -21.96 -28.14 1.22
N ASP A 406 -21.70 -26.91 0.79
CA ASP A 406 -22.70 -25.90 0.49
C ASP A 406 -23.55 -25.50 1.72
N ALA A 407 -23.02 -25.54 2.93
CA ALA A 407 -23.68 -24.93 4.08
C ALA A 407 -22.92 -23.73 4.62
N LEU A 408 -23.63 -22.83 5.29
CA LEU A 408 -23.00 -21.84 6.16
C LEU A 408 -22.77 -22.48 7.53
N TYR A 409 -21.52 -22.55 7.96
CA TYR A 409 -21.16 -22.92 9.32
C TYR A 409 -21.09 -21.66 10.17
N THR A 410 -21.72 -21.67 11.34
CA THR A 410 -21.75 -20.52 12.24
C THR A 410 -21.65 -20.97 13.70
N ALA A 411 -21.34 -20.03 14.58
CA ALA A 411 -21.46 -20.19 16.02
C ALA A 411 -22.59 -19.31 16.55
N TYR A 412 -23.09 -19.62 17.74
CA TYR A 412 -23.99 -18.74 18.50
C TYR A 412 -23.47 -18.54 19.92
N GLY A 413 -23.66 -17.33 20.43
CA GLY A 413 -23.35 -16.91 21.78
C GLY A 413 -24.59 -16.69 22.64
N ASP A 414 -24.37 -16.77 23.95
CA ASP A 414 -25.34 -16.57 25.04
C ASP A 414 -26.76 -17.02 24.71
N GLY A 415 -26.92 -18.23 24.16
CA GLY A 415 -28.18 -18.64 23.56
C GLY A 415 -28.40 -20.15 23.48
N LYS A 416 -29.49 -20.52 22.81
CA LYS A 416 -29.93 -21.92 22.62
C LYS A 416 -29.98 -22.34 21.15
N GLY A 417 -29.49 -21.49 20.25
CA GLY A 417 -29.40 -21.75 18.82
C GLY A 417 -30.77 -21.84 18.14
N PHE A 418 -30.84 -22.60 17.05
CA PHE A 418 -32.03 -22.73 16.20
C PHE A 418 -33.07 -23.71 16.76
N GLU A 419 -34.28 -23.71 16.21
CA GLU A 419 -35.30 -24.70 16.58
C GLU A 419 -34.98 -26.10 15.99
N PRO A 420 -35.12 -27.20 16.76
CA PRO A 420 -35.48 -27.24 18.18
C PRO A 420 -34.37 -26.71 19.07
N LEU A 421 -34.71 -25.76 19.95
CA LEU A 421 -33.77 -25.16 20.89
C LEU A 421 -33.11 -26.22 21.78
N ILE A 422 -31.83 -26.04 22.09
CA ILE A 422 -31.17 -26.89 23.09
C ILE A 422 -31.61 -26.52 24.51
N ASP A 423 -31.55 -27.50 25.43
CA ASP A 423 -32.05 -27.32 26.80
C ASP A 423 -31.24 -26.30 27.63
N VAL A 424 -29.96 -26.12 27.28
CA VAL A 424 -28.99 -25.35 28.06
C VAL A 424 -28.53 -24.13 27.25
N LYS A 425 -28.44 -22.97 27.91
CA LYS A 425 -27.84 -21.77 27.34
C LYS A 425 -26.31 -21.95 27.25
N LEU A 426 -25.74 -21.73 26.07
CA LEU A 426 -24.30 -21.79 25.83
C LEU A 426 -23.75 -20.39 25.55
N SER A 427 -22.56 -20.09 26.06
CA SER A 427 -21.79 -18.90 25.66
C SER A 427 -21.16 -19.08 24.27
N MET A 428 -20.93 -20.32 23.86
CA MET A 428 -20.50 -20.69 22.52
C MET A 428 -21.09 -22.04 22.15
N GLY A 429 -22.06 -22.04 21.24
CA GLY A 429 -22.57 -23.22 20.55
C GLY A 429 -22.32 -23.11 19.05
N LEU A 430 -22.57 -24.20 18.31
CA LEU A 430 -22.37 -24.26 16.86
C LEU A 430 -23.67 -24.55 16.13
N ALA A 431 -23.78 -24.02 14.92
CA ALA A 431 -24.91 -24.28 14.04
C ALA A 431 -24.47 -24.37 12.58
N LYS A 432 -25.31 -25.05 11.80
CA LYS A 432 -25.21 -25.15 10.35
C LYS A 432 -26.47 -24.55 9.74
N VAL A 433 -26.32 -23.68 8.75
CA VAL A 433 -27.43 -23.05 8.04
C VAL A 433 -27.37 -23.51 6.58
N VAL A 434 -28.47 -24.08 6.10
CA VAL A 434 -28.59 -24.57 4.71
C VAL A 434 -29.67 -23.79 3.97
N GLY A 435 -29.56 -23.75 2.64
CA GLY A 435 -30.50 -23.04 1.76
C GLY A 435 -30.04 -21.64 1.34
N THR A 436 -30.93 -20.95 0.64
CA THR A 436 -30.74 -19.56 0.19
C THR A 436 -31.13 -18.57 1.27
N ALA A 437 -30.75 -17.30 1.13
CA ALA A 437 -31.09 -16.26 2.11
C ALA A 437 -32.61 -16.07 2.34
N ASP A 438 -33.44 -16.37 1.33
CA ASP A 438 -34.91 -16.27 1.44
C ASP A 438 -35.57 -17.52 2.05
N ALA A 439 -34.87 -18.66 2.09
CA ALA A 439 -35.43 -19.96 2.45
C ALA A 439 -34.49 -20.82 3.31
N PHE A 440 -33.71 -20.20 4.19
CA PHE A 440 -32.72 -20.91 4.99
C PHE A 440 -33.33 -21.65 6.19
N ARG A 441 -32.63 -22.72 6.61
CA ARG A 441 -32.93 -23.48 7.83
C ARG A 441 -31.66 -23.69 8.63
N GLY A 442 -31.68 -23.32 9.90
CA GLY A 442 -30.58 -23.58 10.83
C GLY A 442 -30.74 -24.88 11.61
N PHE A 443 -29.62 -25.53 11.92
CA PHE A 443 -29.53 -26.76 12.69
C PHE A 443 -28.45 -26.61 13.76
N ASN A 444 -28.77 -26.92 15.02
CA ASN A 444 -27.77 -26.93 16.08
C ASN A 444 -26.82 -28.11 15.91
N LEU A 445 -25.52 -27.81 15.86
CA LEU A 445 -24.46 -28.82 15.89
C LEU A 445 -24.03 -29.04 17.34
N ARG A 446 -23.86 -30.30 17.74
CA ARG A 446 -23.42 -30.66 19.09
C ARG A 446 -21.95 -31.07 19.06
N ALA A 447 -21.12 -30.32 19.78
CA ALA A 447 -19.68 -30.52 19.82
C ALA A 447 -19.14 -30.27 21.24
N PRO A 448 -19.21 -31.28 22.13
CA PRO A 448 -18.78 -31.14 23.53
C PRO A 448 -17.32 -30.67 23.71
N SER A 449 -16.46 -30.83 22.69
CA SER A 449 -15.06 -30.39 22.69
C SER A 449 -14.87 -28.86 22.60
N ILE A 450 -15.90 -28.11 22.19
CA ILE A 450 -15.83 -26.65 22.02
C ILE A 450 -16.96 -25.90 22.71
N GLU A 451 -18.10 -26.53 22.97
CA GLU A 451 -19.23 -25.90 23.65
C GLU A 451 -18.83 -25.34 25.03
N THR A 452 -19.15 -24.07 25.28
CA THR A 452 -18.87 -23.44 26.58
C THR A 452 -20.12 -22.83 27.22
N LYS A 453 -20.06 -22.65 28.53
CA LYS A 453 -21.07 -21.98 29.35
C LYS A 453 -20.48 -20.72 29.97
N GLY A 454 -21.35 -19.77 30.31
CA GLY A 454 -21.00 -18.47 30.88
C GLY A 454 -21.97 -17.43 30.35
N ASP A 455 -21.97 -16.25 30.96
CA ASP A 455 -22.72 -15.08 30.48
C ASP A 455 -21.74 -13.95 30.14
N GLY A 456 -21.97 -13.26 29.02
CA GLY A 456 -21.17 -12.09 28.64
C GLY A 456 -19.67 -12.40 28.51
N ALA A 457 -18.83 -11.65 29.23
CA ALA A 457 -17.37 -11.79 29.20
C ALA A 457 -16.83 -13.03 29.93
N SER A 458 -17.67 -13.75 30.69
CA SER A 458 -17.23 -14.88 31.52
C SER A 458 -17.06 -16.20 30.77
N GLY A 459 -17.64 -16.32 29.55
CA GLY A 459 -17.50 -17.48 28.68
C GLY A 459 -16.74 -17.15 27.40
N LYS A 460 -16.01 -18.14 26.85
CA LYS A 460 -15.45 -18.04 25.49
C LYS A 460 -16.57 -17.84 24.50
N LYS A 461 -16.32 -17.02 23.47
CA LYS A 461 -17.27 -16.78 22.37
C LYS A 461 -16.52 -16.79 21.03
N ALA A 462 -17.14 -17.33 19.99
CA ALA A 462 -16.56 -17.27 18.65
C ALA A 462 -16.60 -15.82 18.11
N SER A 463 -15.52 -15.33 17.51
CA SER A 463 -15.46 -14.00 16.87
C SER A 463 -15.20 -14.08 15.36
N GLY A 464 -14.64 -15.18 14.87
CA GLY A 464 -14.42 -15.43 13.45
C GLY A 464 -14.53 -16.91 13.11
N MET A 465 -15.01 -17.22 11.92
CA MET A 465 -15.03 -18.58 11.36
C MET A 465 -14.55 -18.56 9.92
N LEU A 466 -13.90 -19.65 9.51
CA LEU A 466 -13.41 -19.86 8.15
C LEU A 466 -13.42 -21.35 7.82
N MET A 467 -13.65 -21.73 6.58
CA MET A 467 -13.30 -23.07 6.09
C MET A 467 -12.27 -22.94 4.98
N VAL A 468 -11.18 -23.70 5.07
CA VAL A 468 -10.14 -23.80 4.05
C VAL A 468 -9.83 -25.30 3.88
N ASP A 469 -9.87 -25.80 2.65
CA ASP A 469 -9.59 -27.21 2.30
C ASP A 469 -10.31 -28.22 3.20
N GLY A 470 -11.61 -28.00 3.42
CA GLY A 470 -12.47 -28.88 4.22
C GLY A 470 -12.20 -28.80 5.74
N THR A 471 -11.27 -27.96 6.19
CA THR A 471 -10.99 -27.70 7.61
C THR A 471 -11.69 -26.44 8.07
N LEU A 472 -12.57 -26.57 9.07
CA LEU A 472 -13.17 -25.43 9.78
C LEU A 472 -12.19 -24.87 10.79
N TYR A 473 -12.01 -23.55 10.77
CA TYR A 473 -11.27 -22.76 11.74
C TYR A 473 -12.21 -21.82 12.49
N LEU A 474 -11.94 -21.61 13.77
CA LEU A 474 -12.69 -20.73 14.64
C LEU A 474 -11.73 -19.92 15.50
N LEU A 475 -11.91 -18.60 15.52
CA LEU A 475 -11.27 -17.71 16.47
C LEU A 475 -12.23 -17.46 17.63
N ALA A 476 -11.77 -17.71 18.86
CA ALA A 476 -12.56 -17.51 20.07
C ALA A 476 -11.99 -16.38 20.92
N ARG A 477 -12.78 -15.33 21.14
CA ARG A 477 -12.52 -14.28 22.14
C ARG A 477 -12.80 -14.78 23.56
N ASN A 478 -12.46 -13.95 24.55
CA ASN A 478 -12.56 -14.24 25.98
C ASN A 478 -11.72 -15.46 26.41
N ALA A 479 -10.61 -15.70 25.72
CA ALA A 479 -9.65 -16.76 26.05
C ALA A 479 -8.46 -16.22 26.87
N GLY A 480 -8.58 -15.02 27.45
CA GLY A 480 -7.45 -14.21 27.91
C GLY A 480 -6.85 -13.39 26.77
N ASN A 481 -7.71 -12.71 25.99
CA ASN A 481 -7.58 -12.28 24.58
C ASN A 481 -8.27 -13.29 23.62
N SER A 482 -7.64 -13.77 22.55
CA SER A 482 -8.25 -14.68 21.56
C SER A 482 -7.43 -15.93 21.25
N GLN A 483 -8.10 -17.03 20.89
CA GLN A 483 -7.50 -18.36 20.69
C GLN A 483 -8.10 -19.07 19.47
N LEU A 484 -7.26 -19.76 18.71
CA LEU A 484 -7.64 -20.54 17.53
C LEU A 484 -8.14 -21.94 17.92
N ALA A 485 -9.13 -22.45 17.19
CA ALA A 485 -9.54 -23.84 17.18
C ALA A 485 -9.83 -24.31 15.75
N TRP A 486 -9.77 -25.61 15.50
CA TRP A 486 -10.13 -26.19 14.20
C TRP A 486 -10.84 -27.54 14.31
N SER A 487 -11.57 -27.89 13.25
CA SER A 487 -12.29 -29.14 13.06
C SER A 487 -12.12 -29.63 11.62
N THR A 488 -11.85 -30.92 11.45
CA THR A 488 -11.71 -31.59 10.14
C THR A 488 -12.88 -32.52 9.84
N ASP A 489 -13.96 -32.42 10.61
CA ASP A 489 -15.14 -33.29 10.56
C ASP A 489 -16.43 -32.48 10.61
N HIS A 490 -16.44 -31.35 9.88
CA HIS A 490 -17.60 -30.46 9.74
C HIS A 490 -18.16 -29.98 11.08
N GLY A 491 -17.29 -29.73 12.05
CA GLY A 491 -17.61 -29.12 13.33
C GLY A 491 -18.06 -30.10 14.41
N ALA A 492 -17.95 -31.42 14.18
CA ALA A 492 -18.35 -32.43 15.16
C ALA A 492 -17.35 -32.54 16.32
N THR A 493 -16.05 -32.47 16.04
CA THR A 493 -14.97 -32.45 17.03
C THR A 493 -13.97 -31.34 16.74
N TRP A 494 -13.40 -30.76 17.81
CA TRP A 494 -12.54 -29.59 17.72
C TRP A 494 -11.26 -29.75 18.53
N SER A 495 -10.17 -29.23 17.96
CA SER A 495 -8.86 -29.09 18.61
C SER A 495 -8.56 -27.61 18.85
N TRP A 496 -7.99 -27.30 20.00
CA TRP A 496 -7.56 -25.94 20.34
C TRP A 496 -6.06 -25.78 20.05
N SER A 497 -5.65 -24.60 19.61
CA SER A 497 -4.24 -24.22 19.63
C SER A 497 -3.70 -24.20 21.06
N ASP A 498 -2.43 -24.52 21.22
CA ASP A 498 -1.70 -24.34 22.48
C ASP A 498 -1.29 -22.87 22.72
N TRP A 499 -1.30 -22.05 21.67
CA TRP A 499 -1.02 -20.62 21.70
C TRP A 499 -2.30 -19.75 21.64
N LYS A 500 -2.14 -18.47 21.95
CA LYS A 500 -3.18 -17.43 21.91
C LYS A 500 -2.57 -16.12 21.42
N PHE A 501 -3.39 -15.24 20.84
CA PHE A 501 -3.00 -13.84 20.79
C PHE A 501 -2.95 -13.29 22.21
N THR A 502 -2.01 -12.38 22.49
CA THR A 502 -1.83 -11.77 23.82
C THR A 502 -1.93 -10.25 23.80
N THR A 503 -1.77 -9.65 22.63
CA THR A 503 -1.75 -8.20 22.42
C THR A 503 -2.57 -7.88 21.17
N SER A 504 -3.34 -6.80 21.22
CA SER A 504 -4.31 -6.46 20.17
C SER A 504 -5.31 -7.61 19.97
N PHE A 505 -5.88 -7.80 18.78
CA PHE A 505 -6.61 -9.01 18.37
C PHE A 505 -7.65 -9.56 19.38
N GLY A 506 -8.32 -8.70 20.15
CA GLY A 506 -9.26 -9.10 21.20
C GLY A 506 -10.62 -9.61 20.69
N CYS A 507 -11.00 -9.27 19.47
CA CYS A 507 -12.18 -9.83 18.79
C CYS A 507 -11.91 -10.07 17.30
N PRO A 508 -11.00 -10.99 16.95
CA PRO A 508 -10.53 -11.14 15.60
C PRO A 508 -11.53 -11.90 14.73
N THR A 509 -11.58 -11.54 13.46
CA THR A 509 -12.47 -12.13 12.44
C THR A 509 -11.69 -12.45 11.18
N PHE A 510 -12.09 -13.51 10.47
CA PHE A 510 -11.49 -13.87 9.19
C PHE A 510 -12.13 -13.09 8.04
N LEU A 511 -11.33 -12.69 7.07
CA LEU A 511 -11.82 -12.40 5.73
C LEU A 511 -12.42 -13.68 5.14
N ASN A 512 -13.64 -13.62 4.62
CA ASN A 512 -14.25 -14.75 3.93
C ASN A 512 -14.27 -14.54 2.41
N PHE A 513 -13.87 -15.58 1.68
CA PHE A 513 -14.08 -15.72 0.24
C PHE A 513 -15.24 -16.69 -0.02
N GLY A 514 -15.38 -17.20 -1.25
CA GLY A 514 -16.43 -18.11 -1.66
C GLY A 514 -16.45 -19.44 -0.91
N ARG A 515 -17.09 -20.44 -1.52
CA ARG A 515 -17.26 -21.76 -0.93
C ARG A 515 -15.91 -22.38 -0.59
N ASN A 516 -15.72 -22.80 0.67
CA ASN A 516 -14.46 -23.39 1.13
C ASN A 516 -13.22 -22.52 0.84
N TYR A 517 -13.35 -21.20 0.99
CA TYR A 517 -12.31 -20.22 0.66
C TYR A 517 -11.96 -20.08 -0.83
N ALA A 518 -12.72 -20.69 -1.74
CA ALA A 518 -12.51 -20.52 -3.17
C ALA A 518 -12.65 -19.05 -3.60
N GLY A 519 -11.85 -18.64 -4.59
CA GLY A 519 -11.74 -17.24 -5.01
C GLY A 519 -10.84 -16.39 -4.12
N ALA A 520 -10.09 -16.99 -3.17
CA ALA A 520 -9.01 -16.30 -2.51
C ALA A 520 -7.97 -15.83 -3.55
N ARG A 521 -7.59 -14.56 -3.48
CA ARG A 521 -6.74 -13.89 -4.49
C ARG A 521 -5.26 -14.14 -4.31
N ASP A 522 -4.89 -14.82 -3.23
CA ASP A 522 -3.54 -15.25 -2.91
C ASP A 522 -3.60 -16.43 -1.92
N ASN A 523 -2.44 -16.97 -1.56
CA ASN A 523 -2.32 -18.12 -0.65
C ASN A 523 -2.42 -17.74 0.84
N PHE A 524 -2.92 -16.54 1.19
CA PHE A 524 -3.01 -16.07 2.56
C PHE A 524 -4.43 -16.05 3.12
N VAL A 525 -4.52 -16.37 4.41
CA VAL A 525 -5.70 -16.10 5.23
C VAL A 525 -5.52 -14.79 5.98
N TYR A 526 -6.44 -13.86 5.75
CA TYR A 526 -6.45 -12.55 6.39
C TYR A 526 -7.35 -12.49 7.62
N ILE A 527 -6.87 -11.80 8.66
CA ILE A 527 -7.54 -11.67 9.96
C ILE A 527 -7.55 -10.20 10.38
N TYR A 528 -8.74 -9.66 10.63
CA TYR A 528 -8.93 -8.31 11.13
C TYR A 528 -9.32 -8.32 12.60
N SER A 529 -8.90 -7.29 13.33
CA SER A 529 -9.41 -7.01 14.67
C SER A 529 -9.32 -5.53 14.98
N GLN A 530 -10.16 -5.06 15.90
CA GLN A 530 -9.89 -3.79 16.56
C GLN A 530 -8.57 -3.88 17.33
N ASP A 531 -7.83 -2.78 17.40
CA ASP A 531 -6.55 -2.72 18.10
C ASP A 531 -6.73 -2.60 19.63
N GLN A 532 -7.25 -3.68 20.22
CA GLN A 532 -7.63 -3.76 21.61
C GLN A 532 -7.63 -5.22 22.08
N ASP A 533 -7.20 -5.46 23.32
CA ASP A 533 -7.12 -6.82 23.90
C ASP A 533 -8.49 -7.39 24.30
N SER A 534 -9.47 -6.49 24.44
CA SER A 534 -10.84 -6.80 24.84
C SER A 534 -11.80 -6.67 23.65
N ALA A 535 -12.72 -7.63 23.55
CA ALA A 535 -13.84 -7.57 22.60
C ALA A 535 -14.95 -6.58 22.99
N TYR A 536 -14.87 -5.99 24.18
CA TYR A 536 -15.93 -5.15 24.77
C TYR A 536 -15.56 -3.67 24.81
N LEU A 537 -14.35 -3.32 24.38
CA LEU A 537 -13.89 -1.94 24.31
C LEU A 537 -13.68 -1.57 22.84
N PRO A 538 -14.18 -0.41 22.39
CA PRO A 538 -13.82 0.11 21.08
C PRO A 538 -12.34 0.51 21.04
N ALA A 539 -11.80 0.60 19.83
CA ALA A 539 -10.48 1.11 19.52
C ALA A 539 -10.59 2.29 18.53
N ASP A 540 -9.45 2.94 18.29
CA ASP A 540 -9.35 4.01 17.29
C ASP A 540 -9.02 3.50 15.89
N ARG A 541 -8.48 2.29 15.80
CA ARG A 541 -8.05 1.65 14.56
C ARG A 541 -8.34 0.15 14.56
N MET A 542 -8.45 -0.41 13.37
CA MET A 542 -8.39 -1.84 13.10
C MET A 542 -6.98 -2.19 12.62
N VAL A 543 -6.59 -3.43 12.90
CA VAL A 543 -5.31 -4.04 12.49
C VAL A 543 -5.58 -5.27 11.63
N LEU A 544 -4.57 -5.66 10.85
CA LEU A 544 -4.60 -6.79 9.94
C LEU A 544 -3.43 -7.74 10.21
N ALA A 545 -3.72 -9.03 10.24
CA ALA A 545 -2.72 -10.09 10.17
C ALA A 545 -3.00 -10.97 8.95
N ARG A 546 -1.96 -11.66 8.47
CA ARG A 546 -2.08 -12.72 7.47
C ARG A 546 -1.28 -13.95 7.89
N VAL A 547 -1.66 -15.10 7.36
CA VAL A 547 -0.94 -16.36 7.53
C VAL A 547 -1.14 -17.21 6.29
N ALA A 548 -0.11 -17.92 5.81
CA ALA A 548 -0.27 -18.84 4.70
C ALA A 548 -1.36 -19.88 5.02
N ALA A 549 -2.24 -20.18 4.07
CA ALA A 549 -3.42 -21.02 4.26
C ALA A 549 -3.09 -22.42 4.85
N GLU A 550 -1.97 -23.01 4.43
CA GLU A 550 -1.49 -24.30 4.93
C GLU A 550 -0.87 -24.24 6.35
N ARG A 551 -0.56 -23.03 6.85
CA ARG A 551 0.16 -22.79 8.12
C ARG A 551 -0.67 -22.11 9.21
N ILE A 552 -2.00 -22.00 9.04
CA ILE A 552 -2.92 -21.35 10.02
C ILE A 552 -2.72 -21.84 11.47
N LYS A 553 -2.35 -23.10 11.67
CA LYS A 553 -2.17 -23.69 13.01
C LYS A 553 -0.89 -23.22 13.72
N GLN A 554 0.07 -22.64 12.99
CA GLN A 554 1.43 -22.33 13.45
C GLN A 554 1.56 -20.85 13.83
N GLN A 555 1.71 -20.54 15.13
CA GLN A 555 1.80 -19.15 15.62
C GLN A 555 2.89 -18.33 14.90
N ALA A 556 4.06 -18.94 14.67
CA ALA A 556 5.22 -18.25 14.09
C ALA A 556 5.07 -17.92 12.59
N ALA A 557 4.03 -18.45 11.91
CA ALA A 557 3.77 -18.17 10.50
C ALA A 557 2.88 -16.91 10.29
N TYR A 558 2.41 -16.31 11.38
CA TYR A 558 1.57 -15.11 11.31
C TYR A 558 2.44 -13.88 11.08
N GLU A 559 2.01 -13.08 10.11
CA GLU A 559 2.58 -11.77 9.81
C GLU A 559 1.54 -10.70 10.06
N PHE A 560 2.00 -9.53 10.45
CA PHE A 560 1.19 -8.38 10.84
C PHE A 560 1.42 -7.24 9.86
N PHE A 561 0.36 -6.54 9.51
CA PHE A 561 0.44 -5.39 8.62
C PHE A 561 1.21 -4.25 9.31
N ALA A 562 2.30 -3.83 8.70
CA ALA A 562 3.24 -2.82 9.22
C ALA A 562 3.14 -1.47 8.49
N GLY A 563 2.09 -1.30 7.67
CA GLY A 563 1.84 -0.10 6.89
C GLY A 563 2.08 -0.37 5.42
N LYS A 564 2.34 0.69 4.66
CA LYS A 564 2.68 0.60 3.25
C LYS A 564 4.04 1.24 3.01
N ASN A 565 4.73 0.81 1.95
CA ASN A 565 5.93 1.48 1.48
C ASN A 565 5.57 2.72 0.63
N GLU A 566 6.58 3.36 0.06
CA GLU A 566 6.44 4.57 -0.75
C GLU A 566 5.67 4.32 -2.07
N HIS A 567 5.55 3.06 -2.50
CA HIS A 567 4.81 2.60 -3.69
C HIS A 567 3.42 2.03 -3.36
N ASP A 568 2.87 2.34 -2.18
CA ASP A 568 1.56 1.86 -1.68
C ASP A 568 1.46 0.31 -1.54
N GLN A 569 2.57 -0.41 -1.59
CA GLN A 569 2.61 -1.86 -1.36
C GLN A 569 2.61 -2.18 0.15
N PRO A 570 1.92 -3.26 0.58
CA PRO A 570 1.81 -3.59 1.99
C PRO A 570 3.14 -4.09 2.56
N LEU A 571 3.54 -3.54 3.70
CA LEU A 571 4.65 -4.03 4.50
C LEU A 571 4.14 -5.02 5.55
N TRP A 572 4.88 -6.10 5.76
CA TRP A 572 4.54 -7.17 6.70
C TRP A 572 5.66 -7.40 7.69
N THR A 573 5.32 -7.75 8.92
CA THR A 573 6.28 -7.99 10.00
C THR A 573 5.85 -9.15 10.88
N ALA A 574 6.81 -9.90 11.44
CA ALA A 574 6.52 -10.92 12.45
C ALA A 574 6.32 -10.33 13.86
N GLU A 575 6.63 -9.05 14.07
CA GLU A 575 6.59 -8.38 15.38
C GLU A 575 5.26 -7.64 15.57
N VAL A 576 4.42 -8.12 16.49
CA VAL A 576 3.10 -7.54 16.77
C VAL A 576 3.17 -6.08 17.25
N GLU A 577 4.30 -5.67 17.84
CA GLU A 577 4.53 -4.31 18.33
C GLU A 577 4.67 -3.28 17.20
N LYS A 578 4.97 -3.73 15.98
CA LYS A 578 5.14 -2.89 14.78
C LYS A 578 3.84 -2.72 13.97
N LEU A 579 2.70 -3.14 14.53
CA LEU A 579 1.38 -3.02 13.91
C LEU A 579 1.03 -1.59 13.47
N ALA A 580 0.69 -1.46 12.19
CA ALA A 580 0.07 -0.26 11.63
C ALA A 580 -1.45 -0.40 11.52
N ALA A 581 -2.13 0.73 11.35
CA ALA A 581 -3.57 0.74 11.11
C ALA A 581 -3.89 0.28 9.69
N VAL A 582 -4.85 -0.63 9.55
CA VAL A 582 -5.46 -0.95 8.23
C VAL A 582 -6.73 -0.14 7.98
N PHE A 583 -7.40 0.28 9.05
CA PHE A 583 -8.60 1.10 9.04
C PHE A 583 -8.62 1.98 10.30
N VAL A 584 -9.03 3.24 10.20
CA VAL A 584 -9.01 4.22 11.30
C VAL A 584 -10.37 4.87 11.45
N HIS A 585 -11.00 4.68 12.61
CA HIS A 585 -12.19 5.40 13.00
C HIS A 585 -12.20 5.59 14.53
N PRO A 586 -11.69 6.74 15.02
CA PRO A 586 -11.49 6.98 16.44
C PRO A 586 -12.74 6.69 17.30
N GLY A 587 -12.56 5.86 18.33
CA GLY A 587 -13.57 5.37 19.26
C GLY A 587 -14.69 4.52 18.66
N ARG A 588 -14.57 4.10 17.39
CA ARG A 588 -15.65 3.44 16.63
C ARG A 588 -15.20 2.16 15.92
N CYS A 589 -13.93 1.78 16.03
CA CYS A 589 -13.44 0.47 15.61
C CYS A 589 -13.84 -0.57 16.66
N TYR A 590 -14.78 -1.44 16.31
CA TYR A 590 -15.34 -2.45 17.19
C TYR A 590 -15.48 -3.78 16.44
N ARG A 591 -16.54 -4.54 16.69
CA ARG A 591 -16.74 -5.87 16.09
C ARG A 591 -17.10 -5.75 14.61
N SER A 592 -16.50 -6.61 13.79
CA SER A 592 -16.59 -6.55 12.33
C SER A 592 -16.70 -7.91 11.65
N GLY A 593 -17.13 -7.88 10.40
CA GLY A 593 -17.06 -8.99 9.46
C GLY A 593 -16.64 -8.47 8.09
N ILE A 594 -15.77 -9.20 7.40
CA ILE A 594 -15.26 -8.81 6.08
C ILE A 594 -15.45 -9.97 5.12
N SER A 595 -15.89 -9.68 3.90
CA SER A 595 -16.15 -10.69 2.88
C SER A 595 -15.81 -10.16 1.50
N TYR A 596 -15.31 -11.02 0.61
CA TYR A 596 -15.03 -10.63 -0.77
C TYR A 596 -16.28 -10.76 -1.64
N ASN A 597 -16.56 -9.71 -2.42
CA ASN A 597 -17.58 -9.69 -3.46
C ASN A 597 -16.89 -9.87 -4.81
N GLU A 598 -16.87 -11.12 -5.27
CA GLU A 598 -16.19 -11.57 -6.49
C GLU A 598 -16.61 -10.72 -7.71
N ALA A 599 -17.92 -10.62 -7.95
CA ALA A 599 -18.46 -9.97 -9.14
C ALA A 599 -18.15 -8.47 -9.23
N LEU A 600 -17.93 -7.80 -8.09
CA LEU A 600 -17.53 -6.38 -8.08
C LEU A 600 -16.02 -6.21 -7.88
N LYS A 601 -15.28 -7.30 -7.70
CA LYS A 601 -13.86 -7.33 -7.30
C LYS A 601 -13.57 -6.47 -6.05
N ARG A 602 -14.50 -6.41 -5.08
CA ARG A 602 -14.37 -5.58 -3.86
C ARG A 602 -14.42 -6.37 -2.55
N TYR A 603 -13.57 -5.99 -1.60
CA TYR A 603 -13.70 -6.40 -0.20
C TYR A 603 -14.78 -5.58 0.48
N LEU A 604 -15.83 -6.21 1.02
CA LEU A 604 -16.90 -5.54 1.76
C LEU A 604 -16.69 -5.68 3.27
N TRP A 605 -16.58 -4.55 3.97
CA TRP A 605 -16.37 -4.49 5.41
C TRP A 605 -17.65 -4.06 6.13
N CYS A 606 -18.18 -4.91 7.02
CA CYS A 606 -19.25 -4.58 7.97
C CYS A 606 -18.67 -4.12 9.31
N GLN A 607 -18.80 -2.84 9.66
CA GLN A 607 -18.33 -2.27 10.92
C GLN A 607 -19.52 -1.91 11.83
N VAL A 608 -19.60 -2.57 12.97
CA VAL A 608 -20.54 -2.16 14.02
C VAL A 608 -20.03 -0.87 14.67
N ILE A 609 -20.88 0.16 14.75
CA ILE A 609 -20.58 1.41 15.45
C ILE A 609 -21.21 1.33 16.86
N PRO A 610 -20.42 1.37 17.94
CA PRO A 610 -20.92 1.07 19.28
C PRO A 610 -21.93 2.12 19.79
N GLY A 611 -23.04 1.61 20.33
CA GLY A 611 -24.07 2.39 21.04
C GLY A 611 -24.14 2.03 22.54
N PRO A 612 -25.05 2.67 23.31
CA PRO A 612 -25.20 2.40 24.75
C PRO A 612 -25.43 0.93 25.09
N ASP A 613 -26.22 0.24 24.26
CA ASP A 613 -26.33 -1.21 24.25
C ASP A 613 -26.36 -1.70 22.80
N THR A 614 -25.21 -2.14 22.29
CA THR A 614 -24.99 -2.44 20.86
C THR A 614 -25.89 -3.58 20.33
N ARG A 615 -26.49 -4.36 21.23
CA ARG A 615 -27.51 -5.38 20.89
C ARG A 615 -28.79 -4.78 20.31
N PHE A 616 -29.16 -3.57 20.77
CA PHE A 616 -30.42 -2.91 20.44
C PHE A 616 -30.21 -1.52 19.81
N GLU A 617 -29.12 -0.85 20.12
CA GLU A 617 -28.82 0.53 19.75
C GLU A 617 -27.36 0.70 19.32
N GLY A 618 -27.11 1.38 18.22
CA GLY A 618 -25.78 1.60 17.68
C GLY A 618 -25.88 1.89 16.19
N GLY A 619 -24.75 2.11 15.53
CA GLY A 619 -24.67 2.39 14.11
C GLY A 619 -24.09 1.24 13.29
N LEU A 620 -24.05 1.42 11.98
CA LEU A 620 -23.50 0.48 11.03
C LEU A 620 -22.74 1.25 9.94
N GLY A 621 -21.51 0.82 9.66
CA GLY A 621 -20.75 1.21 8.48
C GLY A 621 -20.57 0.03 7.53
N ILE A 622 -20.76 0.26 6.24
CA ILE A 622 -20.34 -0.63 5.15
C ILE A 622 -19.29 0.11 4.33
N TYR A 623 -18.14 -0.53 4.15
CA TYR A 623 -17.02 0.01 3.38
C TYR A 623 -16.62 -0.98 2.29
N ASP A 624 -15.97 -0.48 1.24
CA ASP A 624 -15.37 -1.29 0.21
C ASP A 624 -13.89 -0.94 -0.03
N ALA A 625 -13.14 -1.88 -0.60
CA ALA A 625 -11.75 -1.67 -1.03
C ALA A 625 -11.37 -2.60 -2.19
N PRO A 626 -10.39 -2.23 -3.03
CA PRO A 626 -9.81 -3.10 -4.07
C PRO A 626 -8.81 -4.13 -3.52
N GLN A 627 -8.20 -3.86 -2.35
CA GLN A 627 -7.20 -4.70 -1.69
C GLN A 627 -7.58 -4.93 -0.22
N PRO A 628 -7.13 -6.02 0.43
CA PRO A 628 -7.51 -6.32 1.80
C PRO A 628 -6.94 -5.31 2.81
N TRP A 629 -5.96 -4.50 2.42
CA TRP A 629 -5.41 -3.41 3.22
C TRP A 629 -5.89 -2.00 2.80
N GLY A 630 -6.92 -1.91 1.94
CA GLY A 630 -7.43 -0.64 1.41
C GLY A 630 -6.77 -0.22 0.09
N PRO A 631 -7.01 1.00 -0.41
CA PRO A 631 -7.73 2.08 0.24
C PRO A 631 -9.21 1.75 0.47
N TRP A 632 -9.71 2.15 1.65
CA TRP A 632 -11.12 1.97 2.01
C TRP A 632 -11.96 3.15 1.57
N THR A 633 -13.15 2.87 1.08
CA THR A 633 -14.18 3.84 0.72
C THR A 633 -15.50 3.54 1.43
N THR A 634 -16.31 4.55 1.67
CA THR A 634 -17.60 4.43 2.35
C THR A 634 -18.70 4.11 1.35
N VAL A 635 -19.38 2.99 1.57
CA VAL A 635 -20.59 2.59 0.84
C VAL A 635 -21.86 3.01 1.58
N PHE A 636 -21.88 2.80 2.90
CA PHE A 636 -23.01 3.15 3.75
C PHE A 636 -22.52 3.49 5.16
N PHE A 637 -23.10 4.51 5.79
CA PHE A 637 -22.76 4.85 7.17
C PHE A 637 -23.93 5.48 7.91
N THR A 638 -24.17 5.02 9.14
CA THR A 638 -25.06 5.70 10.09
C THR A 638 -24.59 5.46 11.52
N GLU A 639 -24.73 6.46 12.38
CA GLU A 639 -24.49 6.32 13.82
C GLU A 639 -25.66 5.67 14.56
N LYS A 640 -26.84 5.59 13.92
CA LYS A 640 -28.02 4.93 14.45
C LYS A 640 -28.67 4.06 13.38
N TRP A 641 -28.49 2.76 13.53
CA TRP A 641 -29.13 1.73 12.73
C TRP A 641 -30.57 1.51 13.18
N ASP A 642 -31.47 1.29 12.25
CA ASP A 642 -32.92 1.24 12.47
C ASP A 642 -33.39 0.01 13.25
N VAL A 643 -32.57 -1.05 13.32
CA VAL A 643 -32.94 -2.34 13.94
C VAL A 643 -31.89 -2.89 14.93
N GLY A 644 -30.90 -2.07 15.30
CA GLY A 644 -29.77 -2.47 16.15
C GLY A 644 -28.75 -3.34 15.40
N PRO A 645 -27.46 -2.99 15.35
CA PRO A 645 -26.47 -3.75 14.57
C PRO A 645 -26.15 -5.12 15.20
N GLY A 646 -26.36 -5.27 16.51
CA GLY A 646 -26.05 -6.51 17.23
C GLY A 646 -24.58 -6.65 17.59
N GLU A 647 -24.24 -7.77 18.22
CA GLU A 647 -22.88 -8.17 18.61
C GLU A 647 -22.02 -8.54 17.39
N THR A 648 -22.63 -8.94 16.27
CA THR A 648 -21.96 -9.34 15.02
C THR A 648 -22.78 -8.92 13.81
N ALA A 649 -22.10 -8.53 12.73
CA ALA A 649 -22.66 -8.26 11.43
C ALA A 649 -21.69 -8.72 10.33
N SER A 650 -22.19 -9.42 9.31
CA SER A 650 -21.40 -9.93 8.18
C SER A 650 -22.25 -10.09 6.92
N ILE A 651 -21.62 -10.10 5.75
CA ILE A 651 -22.26 -10.39 4.46
C ILE A 651 -21.77 -11.76 4.00
N PRO A 652 -22.54 -12.85 4.20
CA PRO A 652 -22.07 -14.18 3.87
C PRO A 652 -21.88 -14.30 2.35
N THR A 653 -20.70 -14.72 1.89
CA THR A 653 -20.36 -14.83 0.46
C THR A 653 -21.33 -15.73 -0.30
N LYS A 654 -21.86 -16.78 0.36
CA LYS A 654 -22.93 -17.65 -0.16
C LYS A 654 -24.19 -16.87 -0.62
N TRP A 655 -24.48 -15.74 0.01
CA TRP A 655 -25.71 -14.97 -0.18
C TRP A 655 -25.48 -13.63 -0.89
N ILE A 656 -24.37 -13.51 -1.61
CA ILE A 656 -24.13 -12.48 -2.62
C ILE A 656 -24.66 -13.02 -3.97
N SER A 657 -25.41 -12.21 -4.72
CA SER A 657 -25.87 -12.60 -6.06
C SER A 657 -24.73 -12.67 -7.06
N GLY A 658 -24.94 -13.36 -8.18
CA GLY A 658 -23.89 -13.52 -9.22
C GLY A 658 -23.43 -12.20 -9.85
N ASP A 659 -24.25 -11.15 -9.83
CA ASP A 659 -23.88 -9.79 -10.26
C ASP A 659 -23.23 -8.95 -9.14
N GLY A 660 -23.10 -9.51 -7.93
CA GLY A 660 -22.56 -8.84 -6.76
C GLY A 660 -23.45 -7.76 -6.16
N GLN A 661 -24.57 -7.39 -6.78
CA GLN A 661 -25.35 -6.22 -6.37
C GLN A 661 -26.38 -6.53 -5.27
N THR A 662 -26.93 -7.75 -5.23
CA THR A 662 -27.82 -8.16 -4.14
C THR A 662 -27.01 -8.86 -3.06
N ILE A 663 -27.01 -8.28 -1.86
CA ILE A 663 -26.33 -8.84 -0.70
C ILE A 663 -27.34 -9.13 0.43
N HIS A 664 -26.95 -9.99 1.37
CA HIS A 664 -27.73 -10.23 2.58
C HIS A 664 -26.85 -10.00 3.81
N LEU A 665 -27.27 -9.06 4.65
CA LEU A 665 -26.63 -8.83 5.94
C LEU A 665 -27.14 -9.87 6.94
N ALA A 666 -26.24 -10.71 7.45
CA ALA A 666 -26.49 -11.58 8.58
C ALA A 666 -25.94 -10.93 9.85
N PHE A 667 -26.80 -10.67 10.83
CA PHE A 667 -26.45 -9.89 12.02
C PHE A 667 -27.24 -10.35 13.26
N SER A 668 -26.78 -9.95 14.45
CA SER A 668 -27.35 -10.40 15.72
C SER A 668 -28.30 -9.41 16.40
N GLY A 669 -28.84 -8.44 15.67
CA GLY A 669 -29.70 -7.40 16.27
C GLY A 669 -30.93 -8.03 16.94
N ASP A 670 -31.36 -7.49 18.08
CA ASP A 670 -32.48 -8.01 18.89
C ASP A 670 -32.27 -9.45 19.40
N ASP A 671 -31.02 -9.91 19.59
CA ASP A 671 -30.65 -11.25 20.07
C ASP A 671 -31.26 -12.41 19.25
N HIS A 672 -31.20 -12.30 17.91
CA HIS A 672 -31.62 -13.34 16.97
C HIS A 672 -30.56 -13.58 15.89
N PHE A 673 -30.63 -14.72 15.20
CA PHE A 673 -30.06 -14.85 13.86
C PHE A 673 -30.94 -14.06 12.88
N SER A 674 -30.46 -12.91 12.43
CA SER A 674 -31.25 -11.99 11.62
C SER A 674 -30.65 -11.83 10.23
N VAL A 675 -31.49 -11.91 9.20
CA VAL A 675 -31.08 -11.74 7.80
C VAL A 675 -31.89 -10.60 7.18
N ARG A 676 -31.18 -9.62 6.60
CA ARG A 676 -31.78 -8.50 5.87
C ARG A 676 -31.18 -8.39 4.48
N ARG A 677 -32.02 -8.44 3.46
CA ARG A 677 -31.62 -8.18 2.08
C ARG A 677 -31.25 -6.71 1.88
N ALA A 678 -30.25 -6.46 1.06
CA ALA A 678 -29.91 -5.13 0.56
C ALA A 678 -29.51 -5.20 -0.93
N LYS A 679 -29.64 -4.08 -1.63
CA LYS A 679 -29.11 -3.90 -2.98
C LYS A 679 -28.03 -2.83 -2.94
N LEU A 680 -26.82 -3.18 -3.35
CA LEU A 680 -25.75 -2.24 -3.64
C LEU A 680 -26.16 -1.41 -4.86
N LEU A 681 -26.11 -0.09 -4.71
CA LEU A 681 -26.24 0.85 -5.82
C LEU A 681 -24.87 1.00 -6.45
N VAL A 682 -24.53 0.02 -7.28
CA VAL A 682 -23.38 0.16 -8.16
C VAL A 682 -23.71 1.31 -9.10
N ALA A 683 -22.82 2.30 -9.20
CA ALA A 683 -22.96 3.32 -10.21
C ALA A 683 -23.17 2.56 -11.53
N GLN A 684 -24.35 2.74 -12.15
CA GLN A 684 -24.43 2.41 -13.56
C GLN A 684 -23.28 3.20 -14.16
N SER A 685 -22.36 2.51 -14.84
CA SER A 685 -21.38 3.20 -15.66
C SER A 685 -22.15 4.33 -16.33
N GLU A 686 -21.81 5.58 -15.98
CA GLU A 686 -22.27 6.71 -16.78
C GLU A 686 -21.81 6.32 -18.16
N LYS A 687 -22.74 5.87 -19.03
CA LYS A 687 -22.48 5.36 -20.39
C LYS A 687 -20.98 5.23 -20.64
N ILE A 688 -20.43 4.04 -20.36
CA ILE A 688 -19.00 3.71 -20.46
C ILE A 688 -18.38 4.66 -21.49
N ALA A 689 -17.54 5.57 -21.00
CA ALA A 689 -16.95 6.58 -21.83
C ALA A 689 -16.22 5.82 -22.92
N LYS A 690 -16.77 5.83 -24.14
CA LYS A 690 -16.12 5.19 -25.28
C LYS A 690 -14.65 5.60 -25.25
N PRO A 691 -13.69 4.66 -25.20
CA PRO A 691 -12.28 5.00 -25.17
C PRO A 691 -11.99 5.88 -26.39
N ASP A 692 -11.54 7.09 -26.10
CA ASP A 692 -11.16 8.08 -27.10
C ASP A 692 -9.66 8.07 -27.18
N PHE A 693 -9.10 7.97 -28.39
CA PHE A 693 -7.67 7.77 -28.55
C PHE A 693 -7.03 8.96 -29.25
N ARG A 694 -5.93 9.44 -28.69
CA ARG A 694 -5.04 10.39 -29.35
C ARG A 694 -3.82 9.64 -29.88
N VAL A 695 -3.31 10.08 -31.03
CA VAL A 695 -2.13 9.46 -31.66
C VAL A 695 -0.97 10.43 -31.65
N HIS A 696 0.09 10.04 -30.98
CA HIS A 696 1.38 10.70 -30.89
C HIS A 696 2.41 9.99 -31.76
N GLU A 697 3.50 10.68 -32.10
CA GLU A 697 4.62 10.11 -32.83
C GLU A 697 5.78 9.88 -31.86
N ILE A 698 6.14 8.61 -31.66
CA ILE A 698 7.31 8.21 -30.85
C ILE A 698 8.58 8.61 -31.58
N GLY A 699 8.66 8.28 -32.87
CA GLY A 699 9.89 8.57 -33.60
C GLY A 699 9.89 8.05 -35.02
N ARG A 700 11.02 8.33 -35.69
CA ARG A 700 11.30 7.93 -37.07
C ARG A 700 12.64 7.22 -37.21
N PRO A 701 12.82 6.03 -36.60
CA PRO A 701 14.06 5.29 -36.72
C PRO A 701 14.39 4.99 -38.18
N THR A 702 15.67 5.10 -38.53
CA THR A 702 16.14 4.83 -39.88
C THR A 702 16.02 3.35 -40.23
N GLY A 703 15.30 3.04 -41.30
CA GLY A 703 15.23 1.68 -41.84
C GLY A 703 13.81 1.27 -42.22
N ASN A 704 13.63 -0.03 -42.35
CA ASN A 704 12.36 -0.73 -42.58
C ASN A 704 12.49 -2.15 -42.01
N SER A 705 11.41 -2.93 -42.10
CA SER A 705 11.29 -4.29 -41.59
C SER A 705 11.36 -4.35 -40.07
N PHE A 706 10.62 -3.46 -39.40
CA PHE A 706 10.53 -3.46 -37.94
C PHE A 706 9.64 -4.62 -37.50
N GLY A 707 10.27 -5.61 -36.88
CA GLY A 707 9.69 -6.90 -36.52
C GLY A 707 9.46 -7.06 -35.03
N GLN A 708 10.28 -6.43 -34.18
CA GLN A 708 10.30 -6.67 -32.73
C GLN A 708 9.59 -5.52 -31.99
N THR A 709 8.88 -5.83 -30.90
CA THR A 709 8.28 -4.84 -29.99
C THR A 709 8.19 -5.32 -28.55
N SER A 710 8.53 -4.45 -27.60
CA SER A 710 8.26 -4.63 -26.17
C SER A 710 7.81 -3.30 -25.57
N ALA A 711 6.93 -3.35 -24.57
CA ALA A 711 6.59 -2.23 -23.69
C ALA A 711 7.07 -2.57 -22.30
N VAL A 712 8.16 -1.96 -21.85
CA VAL A 712 8.85 -2.28 -20.60
C VAL A 712 9.56 -1.02 -20.11
N ASP A 713 9.70 -0.88 -18.80
CA ASP A 713 10.55 0.15 -18.19
C ASP A 713 12.03 -0.23 -18.41
N VAL A 714 12.69 0.35 -19.41
CA VAL A 714 14.05 -0.04 -19.81
C VAL A 714 15.10 0.54 -18.86
N ASP A 715 14.80 1.69 -18.26
CA ASP A 715 15.76 2.48 -17.50
C ASP A 715 15.41 2.68 -16.01
N ASN A 716 14.35 2.00 -15.56
CA ASN A 716 13.87 1.87 -14.19
C ASN A 716 13.42 3.22 -13.59
N ASP A 717 12.77 4.05 -14.41
CA ASP A 717 12.24 5.35 -13.99
C ASP A 717 10.72 5.32 -13.64
N GLY A 718 10.07 4.19 -13.89
CA GLY A 718 8.69 3.90 -13.54
C GLY A 718 7.66 4.16 -14.64
N ASP A 719 8.06 4.55 -15.85
CA ASP A 719 7.19 4.57 -17.03
C ASP A 719 7.54 3.47 -18.06
N LEU A 720 6.62 3.19 -18.99
CA LEU A 720 6.86 2.16 -20.01
C LEU A 720 7.51 2.78 -21.26
N ASP A 721 8.68 2.25 -21.61
CA ASP A 721 9.35 2.58 -22.85
C ASP A 721 8.93 1.67 -24.01
N PHE A 722 9.32 2.07 -25.22
CA PHE A 722 9.10 1.26 -26.41
C PHE A 722 10.40 0.69 -26.95
N ILE A 723 10.53 -0.64 -27.02
CA ILE A 723 11.61 -1.29 -27.78
C ILE A 723 11.10 -1.59 -29.19
N SER A 724 11.90 -1.27 -30.21
CA SER A 724 11.61 -1.70 -31.59
C SER A 724 12.86 -2.06 -32.39
N GLY A 725 12.81 -3.24 -32.99
CA GLY A 725 13.95 -3.83 -33.71
C GLY A 725 13.63 -4.24 -35.15
N ARG A 726 14.65 -4.18 -36.00
CA ARG A 726 14.59 -4.58 -37.41
C ARG A 726 14.95 -6.05 -37.58
N GLN A 727 14.29 -6.69 -38.56
CA GLN A 727 14.69 -7.99 -39.09
C GLN A 727 16.18 -7.98 -39.46
N PHE A 728 16.96 -8.90 -38.88
CA PHE A 728 18.41 -9.02 -39.09
C PHE A 728 19.18 -7.70 -38.95
N GLY A 729 18.76 -6.80 -38.06
CA GLY A 729 19.23 -5.42 -38.09
C GLY A 729 19.33 -4.75 -36.73
N THR A 730 19.17 -3.43 -36.76
CA THR A 730 19.30 -2.54 -35.60
C THR A 730 18.10 -2.64 -34.68
N VAL A 731 18.34 -2.60 -33.37
CA VAL A 731 17.35 -2.53 -32.30
C VAL A 731 17.50 -1.21 -31.56
N PHE A 732 16.38 -0.52 -31.36
CA PHE A 732 16.30 0.74 -30.65
C PHE A 732 15.37 0.59 -29.44
N TRP A 733 15.60 1.41 -28.43
CA TRP A 733 14.58 1.71 -27.44
C TRP A 733 14.26 3.21 -27.50
N PHE A 734 13.04 3.56 -27.12
CA PHE A 734 12.54 4.93 -27.13
C PHE A 734 12.10 5.25 -25.71
N GLU A 735 12.87 6.13 -25.06
CA GLU A 735 12.62 6.65 -23.71
C GLU A 735 11.38 7.53 -23.75
N GLN A 736 10.38 7.20 -22.94
CA GLN A 736 9.22 8.05 -22.73
C GLN A 736 9.65 9.29 -21.90
N GLN A 737 8.99 10.43 -22.11
CA GLN A 737 9.28 11.65 -21.35
C GLN A 737 8.01 12.45 -21.11
N ASP A 738 7.20 12.54 -22.16
CA ASP A 738 5.83 13.01 -22.17
C ASP A 738 5.16 12.45 -23.44
N ALA A 739 3.83 12.51 -23.52
CA ALA A 739 3.07 11.92 -24.63
C ALA A 739 3.57 12.31 -26.03
N ASP A 740 4.09 13.54 -26.20
CA ASP A 740 4.59 14.07 -27.48
C ASP A 740 6.13 14.02 -27.63
N ARG A 741 6.88 13.59 -26.61
CA ARG A 741 8.35 13.61 -26.61
C ARG A 741 8.92 12.27 -26.19
N TRP A 742 9.66 11.67 -27.13
CA TRP A 742 10.35 10.41 -26.93
C TRP A 742 11.81 10.52 -27.37
N ILE A 743 12.74 9.89 -26.64
CA ILE A 743 14.17 9.92 -26.94
C ILE A 743 14.60 8.56 -27.48
N GLN A 744 15.03 8.53 -28.74
CA GLN A 744 15.51 7.30 -29.37
C GLN A 744 16.96 6.99 -28.96
N HIS A 745 17.18 5.77 -28.49
CA HIS A 745 18.47 5.21 -28.11
C HIS A 745 18.78 3.93 -28.88
N LEU A 746 20.06 3.61 -29.05
CA LEU A 746 20.52 2.39 -29.72
C LEU A 746 20.74 1.27 -28.69
N ILE A 747 19.98 0.17 -28.81
CA ILE A 747 20.31 -1.08 -28.10
C ILE A 747 21.50 -1.74 -28.78
N GLY A 748 21.40 -2.01 -30.09
CA GLY A 748 22.47 -2.68 -30.81
C GLY A 748 22.17 -2.97 -32.27
N GLU A 749 23.11 -3.64 -32.92
CA GLU A 749 23.03 -4.07 -34.33
C GLU A 749 23.11 -5.60 -34.41
N ASP A 750 22.84 -6.16 -35.61
CA ASP A 750 22.93 -7.59 -35.91
C ASP A 750 22.00 -8.47 -35.03
N ALA A 751 20.74 -8.08 -34.88
CA ALA A 751 19.72 -8.90 -34.22
C ALA A 751 19.44 -10.16 -35.04
N ARG A 752 19.79 -11.35 -34.54
CA ARG A 752 19.67 -12.62 -35.29
C ARG A 752 18.27 -13.19 -35.20
N THR A 753 17.33 -12.45 -35.75
CA THR A 753 15.91 -12.80 -35.73
C THR A 753 15.24 -12.39 -37.05
N ASP A 754 14.18 -13.14 -37.40
CA ASP A 754 13.30 -12.75 -38.49
C ASP A 754 12.45 -11.56 -38.03
N VAL A 755 11.58 -11.77 -37.04
CA VAL A 755 10.80 -10.70 -36.41
C VAL A 755 10.69 -10.82 -34.89
N GLY A 756 10.95 -11.99 -34.30
CA GLY A 756 10.76 -12.24 -32.88
C GLY A 756 11.71 -11.45 -31.98
N GLY A 757 11.16 -10.92 -30.89
CA GLY A 757 11.93 -10.34 -29.80
C GLY A 757 11.09 -10.23 -28.54
N VAL A 758 11.73 -10.32 -27.39
CA VAL A 758 11.12 -10.22 -26.06
C VAL A 758 12.08 -9.52 -25.11
N ALA A 759 11.55 -8.81 -24.12
CA ALA A 759 12.34 -8.13 -23.11
C ALA A 759 12.04 -8.69 -21.72
N PHE A 760 13.08 -9.05 -20.97
CA PHE A 760 13.04 -9.58 -19.61
C PHE A 760 14.46 -9.53 -19.01
N ASP A 761 14.60 -9.66 -17.69
CA ASP A 761 15.90 -9.75 -17.02
C ASP A 761 16.48 -11.16 -17.23
N VAL A 762 17.56 -11.28 -18.01
CA VAL A 762 18.14 -12.57 -18.39
C VAL A 762 19.16 -13.07 -17.36
N ASP A 763 19.79 -12.15 -16.61
CA ASP A 763 20.89 -12.47 -15.69
C ASP A 763 20.64 -12.09 -14.23
N ASP A 764 19.37 -11.83 -13.89
CA ASP A 764 18.87 -11.48 -12.57
C ASP A 764 19.60 -10.28 -11.95
N ASP A 765 20.04 -9.32 -12.79
CA ASP A 765 20.76 -8.12 -12.34
C ASP A 765 19.84 -6.95 -11.98
N GLY A 766 18.52 -7.14 -12.16
CA GLY A 766 17.46 -6.19 -11.88
C GLY A 766 17.16 -5.25 -13.05
N TRP A 767 17.78 -5.43 -14.21
CA TRP A 767 17.56 -4.62 -15.41
C TRP A 767 16.95 -5.43 -16.53
N VAL A 768 15.99 -4.83 -17.23
CA VAL A 768 15.35 -5.48 -18.38
C VAL A 768 16.31 -5.50 -19.57
N ASP A 769 16.57 -6.70 -20.07
CA ASP A 769 17.35 -6.95 -21.27
C ASP A 769 16.48 -7.11 -22.51
N GLN A 770 17.11 -7.19 -23.68
CA GLN A 770 16.43 -7.49 -24.94
C GLN A 770 16.99 -8.75 -25.59
N VAL A 771 16.11 -9.73 -25.83
CA VAL A 771 16.43 -10.95 -26.57
C VAL A 771 15.75 -10.89 -27.94
N SER A 772 16.53 -11.03 -29.00
CA SER A 772 16.09 -10.93 -30.40
C SER A 772 16.51 -12.20 -31.16
N GLY A 773 15.71 -13.26 -31.03
CA GLY A 773 16.05 -14.58 -31.54
C GLY A 773 17.39 -15.06 -30.98
N GLY A 774 18.37 -15.24 -31.89
CA GLY A 774 19.72 -15.72 -31.57
C GLY A 774 20.66 -14.73 -30.86
N THR A 775 20.15 -13.57 -30.43
CA THR A 775 20.96 -12.50 -29.85
C THR A 775 20.37 -12.04 -28.53
N TRP A 776 21.19 -11.97 -27.49
CA TRP A 776 20.88 -11.29 -26.23
C TRP A 776 21.66 -9.98 -26.14
N TYR A 777 20.96 -8.87 -25.89
CA TYR A 777 21.52 -7.57 -25.59
C TYR A 777 21.33 -7.28 -24.10
N ARG A 778 22.43 -7.28 -23.36
CA ARG A 778 22.44 -7.03 -21.91
C ARG A 778 22.45 -5.53 -21.62
N ASN A 779 21.48 -5.09 -20.83
CA ASN A 779 21.34 -3.74 -20.32
C ASN A 779 22.55 -3.37 -19.45
N PRO A 780 23.13 -2.17 -19.62
CA PRO A 780 24.30 -1.75 -18.85
C PRO A 780 23.96 -1.22 -17.44
N GLY A 781 22.67 -1.12 -17.09
CA GLY A 781 22.18 -0.51 -15.84
C GLY A 781 22.19 1.02 -15.82
N ASN A 782 22.48 1.62 -16.96
CA ASN A 782 22.41 3.07 -17.21
C ASN A 782 22.20 3.34 -18.72
N PRO A 783 21.14 2.77 -19.32
CA PRO A 783 21.01 2.64 -20.78
C PRO A 783 21.03 3.97 -21.53
N GLN A 784 20.64 5.10 -20.91
CA GLN A 784 20.65 6.43 -21.54
C GLN A 784 22.06 6.97 -21.80
N GLN A 785 23.08 6.48 -21.07
CA GLN A 785 24.48 6.90 -21.24
C GLN A 785 25.28 5.96 -22.15
N ALA A 786 24.70 4.82 -22.53
CA ALA A 786 25.38 3.81 -23.30
C ALA A 786 25.33 4.13 -24.80
N GLU A 787 26.47 4.01 -25.49
CA GLU A 787 26.47 4.11 -26.96
C GLU A 787 25.79 2.90 -27.62
N ARG A 788 25.83 1.73 -26.95
CA ARG A 788 25.16 0.47 -27.28
C ARG A 788 25.27 -0.51 -26.11
N TRP A 789 24.40 -1.52 -26.09
CA TRP A 789 24.38 -2.59 -25.10
C TRP A 789 25.39 -3.70 -25.44
N THR A 790 25.75 -4.50 -24.44
CA THR A 790 26.66 -5.64 -24.65
C THR A 790 25.89 -6.78 -25.31
N ARG A 791 26.46 -7.34 -26.39
CA ARG A 791 25.79 -8.33 -27.24
C ARG A 791 26.39 -9.72 -27.05
N TYR A 792 25.55 -10.70 -26.74
CA TYR A 792 25.88 -12.12 -26.66
C TYR A 792 25.13 -12.93 -27.72
N GLU A 793 25.76 -14.00 -28.18
CA GLU A 793 25.11 -15.01 -29.04
C GLU A 793 24.61 -16.11 -28.11
N ASN A 794 23.30 -16.31 -28.04
CA ASN A 794 22.70 -17.25 -27.09
C ASN A 794 22.51 -18.67 -27.66
N GLY A 795 22.79 -18.87 -28.96
CA GLY A 795 22.64 -20.17 -29.61
C GLY A 795 21.26 -20.43 -30.21
N ALA A 796 20.26 -19.60 -29.90
CA ALA A 796 18.96 -19.69 -30.54
C ALA A 796 19.07 -19.34 -32.03
N ILE A 797 18.23 -19.98 -32.84
CA ILE A 797 18.16 -19.74 -34.29
C ILE A 797 17.20 -18.58 -34.60
N PRO A 798 17.26 -17.95 -35.79
CA PRO A 798 16.36 -16.86 -36.14
C PRO A 798 14.88 -17.26 -36.13
N THR A 799 14.06 -16.46 -35.43
CA THR A 799 12.68 -16.81 -35.07
C THR A 799 11.66 -15.80 -35.54
N HIS A 800 10.42 -16.26 -35.65
CA HIS A 800 9.27 -15.39 -35.89
C HIS A 800 8.73 -14.82 -34.59
N ASP A 801 8.57 -15.64 -33.55
CA ASP A 801 8.10 -15.19 -32.25
C ASP A 801 9.13 -15.56 -31.18
N ASN A 802 9.27 -14.69 -30.18
CA ASN A 802 9.95 -14.98 -28.93
C ASN A 802 9.02 -14.60 -27.77
N LEU A 803 8.98 -15.43 -26.74
CA LEU A 803 8.29 -15.21 -25.49
C LEU A 803 9.23 -15.63 -24.35
N ALA A 804 9.00 -15.10 -23.16
CA ALA A 804 9.72 -15.50 -21.95
C ALA A 804 8.74 -16.19 -20.98
N ALA A 805 9.08 -17.37 -20.49
CA ALA A 805 8.26 -18.13 -19.55
C ALA A 805 9.11 -19.20 -18.86
N ASP A 806 8.79 -19.53 -17.61
CA ASP A 806 9.39 -20.65 -16.86
C ASP A 806 8.79 -21.97 -17.36
N ILE A 807 9.50 -22.70 -18.23
CA ILE A 807 8.99 -23.90 -18.89
C ILE A 807 9.30 -25.17 -18.09
N ASP A 808 10.39 -25.18 -17.32
CA ASP A 808 10.80 -26.35 -16.54
C ASP A 808 10.49 -26.28 -15.04
N GLY A 809 9.86 -25.18 -14.60
CA GLY A 809 9.38 -24.97 -13.24
C GLY A 809 10.51 -24.67 -12.25
N ASP A 810 11.68 -24.24 -12.73
CA ASP A 810 12.83 -23.94 -11.87
C ASP A 810 12.75 -22.54 -11.21
N GLY A 811 11.79 -21.72 -11.64
CA GLY A 811 11.57 -20.35 -11.16
C GLY A 811 12.30 -19.27 -11.95
N LYS A 812 13.02 -19.61 -13.02
CA LYS A 812 13.66 -18.67 -13.95
C LYS A 812 12.90 -18.63 -15.28
N LEU A 813 13.03 -17.52 -16.00
CA LEU A 813 12.39 -17.38 -17.31
C LEU A 813 13.26 -17.96 -18.42
N ASP A 814 12.67 -18.82 -19.24
CA ASP A 814 13.29 -19.38 -20.45
C ASP A 814 12.87 -18.63 -21.71
N LEU A 815 13.64 -18.83 -22.80
CA LEU A 815 13.24 -18.33 -24.11
C LEU A 815 12.39 -19.35 -24.88
N VAL A 816 11.12 -19.06 -25.09
CA VAL A 816 10.25 -19.82 -26.00
C VAL A 816 10.26 -19.18 -27.39
N SER A 817 10.41 -19.99 -28.42
CA SER A 817 10.64 -19.53 -29.78
C SER A 817 9.85 -20.31 -30.83
N ASN A 818 9.18 -19.59 -31.73
CA ASN A 818 8.50 -20.18 -32.88
C ASN A 818 9.27 -19.90 -34.17
N LEU A 819 9.49 -20.97 -34.94
CA LEU A 819 10.25 -20.97 -36.18
C LEU A 819 9.45 -21.56 -37.31
N ASP A 820 9.16 -20.75 -38.32
CA ASP A 820 8.37 -21.14 -39.50
C ASP A 820 8.79 -22.47 -40.14
N LYS A 821 10.10 -22.73 -40.17
CA LYS A 821 10.71 -23.88 -40.86
C LYS A 821 11.27 -24.95 -39.92
N ALA A 822 11.11 -24.80 -38.60
CA ALA A 822 11.62 -25.77 -37.63
C ALA A 822 10.58 -26.23 -36.61
N GLY A 823 9.60 -25.37 -36.29
CA GLY A 823 8.56 -25.61 -35.29
C GLY A 823 8.79 -24.77 -34.03
N VAL A 824 8.45 -25.30 -32.86
CA VAL A 824 8.55 -24.60 -31.57
C VAL A 824 9.68 -25.20 -30.75
N PHE A 825 10.46 -24.33 -30.12
CA PHE A 825 11.58 -24.68 -29.25
C PHE A 825 11.51 -23.82 -27.99
N TRP A 826 12.03 -24.33 -26.89
CA TRP A 826 12.38 -23.52 -25.74
C TRP A 826 13.88 -23.66 -25.47
N TYR A 827 14.47 -22.67 -24.81
CA TYR A 827 15.90 -22.65 -24.51
C TYR A 827 16.10 -22.37 -23.02
N ASP A 828 16.63 -23.36 -22.30
CA ASP A 828 17.06 -23.26 -20.90
C ASP A 828 18.29 -22.34 -20.83
N ILE A 829 18.14 -21.27 -20.04
CA ILE A 829 19.18 -20.27 -19.84
C ILE A 829 20.16 -20.77 -18.76
N ALA A 830 21.36 -21.11 -19.20
CA ALA A 830 22.42 -21.57 -18.32
C ALA A 830 22.68 -20.59 -17.15
N ASP A 831 23.12 -21.11 -16.00
CA ASP A 831 23.51 -20.32 -14.82
C ASP A 831 24.51 -19.18 -15.12
N ASP A 832 25.36 -19.38 -16.14
CA ASP A 832 26.06 -18.28 -16.80
C ASP A 832 25.35 -17.99 -18.13
N PRO A 833 24.49 -16.97 -18.20
CA PRO A 833 23.66 -16.70 -19.38
C PRO A 833 24.48 -16.22 -20.59
N THR A 834 25.79 -15.97 -20.42
CA THR A 834 26.70 -15.62 -21.52
C THR A 834 27.17 -16.83 -22.32
N GLU A 835 27.00 -18.03 -21.77
CA GLU A 835 27.18 -19.30 -22.49
C GLU A 835 25.99 -19.58 -23.42
N LEU A 836 26.12 -20.55 -24.31
CA LEU A 836 25.03 -20.95 -25.20
C LEU A 836 23.90 -21.61 -24.39
N TRP A 837 22.67 -21.17 -24.63
CA TRP A 837 21.47 -21.70 -23.99
C TRP A 837 21.15 -23.08 -24.55
N ILE A 838 20.58 -23.94 -23.71
CA ILE A 838 20.35 -25.34 -24.02
C ILE A 838 19.05 -25.46 -24.83
N GLU A 839 19.14 -25.95 -26.06
CA GLU A 839 17.99 -26.06 -26.96
C GLU A 839 17.13 -27.30 -26.66
N HIS A 840 15.84 -27.10 -26.42
CA HIS A 840 14.83 -28.15 -26.29
C HIS A 840 13.77 -28.02 -27.37
N LYS A 841 13.55 -29.11 -28.11
CA LYS A 841 12.55 -29.12 -29.19
C LYS A 841 11.17 -29.52 -28.63
N VAL A 842 10.24 -28.57 -28.66
CA VAL A 842 8.83 -28.78 -28.28
C VAL A 842 8.07 -29.46 -29.41
N PHE A 843 8.10 -28.87 -30.61
CA PHE A 843 7.24 -29.31 -31.70
C PHE A 843 7.86 -29.05 -33.09
N GLY A 844 7.45 -29.82 -34.10
CA GLY A 844 8.01 -29.77 -35.46
C GLY A 844 7.21 -28.90 -36.46
N VAL A 845 7.64 -28.94 -37.72
CA VAL A 845 6.94 -28.25 -38.82
C VAL A 845 5.63 -28.94 -39.21
N THR A 846 4.63 -28.14 -39.58
CA THR A 846 3.32 -28.57 -40.08
C THR A 846 3.15 -28.28 -41.58
N THR A 847 2.16 -28.90 -42.22
CA THR A 847 1.73 -28.56 -43.59
C THR A 847 0.22 -28.32 -43.60
N PRO A 848 -0.27 -27.11 -43.92
CA PRO A 848 0.51 -25.90 -44.24
C PRO A 848 1.41 -25.45 -43.07
N GLN A 849 2.51 -24.76 -43.39
CA GLN A 849 3.40 -24.20 -42.37
C GLN A 849 2.65 -23.13 -41.58
N CYS A 850 2.99 -22.96 -40.29
CA CYS A 850 2.50 -21.83 -39.52
C CYS A 850 3.59 -20.76 -39.45
N HIS A 851 3.18 -19.51 -39.64
CA HIS A 851 3.99 -18.31 -39.62
C HIS A 851 3.55 -17.50 -38.39
N GLY A 852 4.29 -17.58 -37.30
CA GLY A 852 3.93 -16.92 -36.05
C GLY A 852 2.83 -17.57 -35.20
N GLY A 853 2.38 -16.86 -34.17
CA GLY A 853 1.14 -17.11 -33.42
C GLY A 853 1.26 -18.05 -32.21
N ILE A 854 2.33 -17.96 -31.42
CA ILE A 854 2.44 -18.66 -30.12
C ILE A 854 1.99 -17.81 -28.92
N ALA A 855 1.56 -18.49 -27.86
CA ALA A 855 1.30 -17.96 -26.52
C ALA A 855 1.67 -19.02 -25.47
N VAL A 856 1.97 -18.62 -24.24
CA VAL A 856 2.37 -19.51 -23.14
C VAL A 856 1.50 -19.27 -21.92
N GLY A 857 1.11 -20.33 -21.21
CA GLY A 857 0.33 -20.32 -19.98
C GLY A 857 -0.22 -21.70 -19.63
N ASP A 858 -0.71 -21.89 -18.41
CA ASP A 858 -1.31 -23.15 -17.93
C ASP A 858 -2.71 -23.36 -18.54
N ILE A 859 -2.80 -24.13 -19.61
CA ILE A 859 -4.03 -24.29 -20.41
C ILE A 859 -4.96 -25.34 -19.81
N ASP A 860 -4.43 -26.34 -19.09
CA ASP A 860 -5.23 -27.42 -18.51
C ASP A 860 -5.34 -27.44 -16.98
N GLY A 861 -4.78 -26.41 -16.33
CA GLY A 861 -4.93 -26.14 -14.91
C GLY A 861 -4.11 -27.07 -14.03
N ASP A 862 -3.06 -27.68 -14.55
CA ASP A 862 -2.20 -28.62 -13.82
C ASP A 862 -1.03 -27.93 -13.09
N GLY A 863 -0.82 -26.64 -13.35
CA GLY A 863 0.18 -25.79 -12.72
C GLY A 863 1.45 -25.59 -13.55
N ASP A 864 1.56 -26.23 -14.71
CA ASP A 864 2.74 -26.15 -15.58
C ASP A 864 2.46 -25.25 -16.82
N ASN A 865 3.48 -24.55 -17.32
CA ASN A 865 3.30 -23.69 -18.49
C ASN A 865 3.21 -24.51 -19.79
N ASP A 866 2.09 -24.36 -20.50
CA ASP A 866 1.86 -24.94 -21.82
C ASP A 866 2.10 -23.95 -22.95
N ILE A 867 2.17 -24.45 -24.19
CA ILE A 867 2.34 -23.61 -25.37
C ILE A 867 1.15 -23.73 -26.32
N ALA A 868 0.38 -22.66 -26.45
CA ALA A 868 -0.61 -22.51 -27.51
C ALA A 868 0.05 -22.09 -28.82
N ARG A 869 -0.40 -22.71 -29.92
CA ARG A 869 -0.09 -22.34 -31.30
C ARG A 869 -1.41 -22.15 -32.05
N ILE A 870 -1.33 -21.67 -33.29
CA ILE A 870 -2.49 -21.41 -34.15
C ILE A 870 -3.52 -22.56 -34.18
N ASP A 871 -3.07 -23.80 -34.35
CA ASP A 871 -3.93 -24.94 -34.67
C ASP A 871 -4.01 -26.00 -33.55
N ARG A 872 -3.21 -25.85 -32.50
CA ARG A 872 -3.00 -26.82 -31.43
C ARG A 872 -2.44 -26.13 -30.21
N TRP A 873 -2.58 -26.74 -29.05
CA TRP A 873 -1.69 -26.47 -27.92
C TRP A 873 -0.82 -27.69 -27.64
N LEU A 874 0.27 -27.45 -26.91
CA LEU A 874 1.33 -28.39 -26.62
C LEU A 874 1.40 -28.46 -25.09
N GLU A 875 0.92 -29.56 -24.55
CA GLU A 875 0.84 -29.83 -23.10
C GLU A 875 2.21 -30.20 -22.57
N ASN A 876 2.69 -29.49 -21.55
CA ASN A 876 3.91 -29.78 -20.83
C ASN A 876 3.67 -30.91 -19.81
N ALA A 877 3.50 -32.12 -20.29
CA ALA A 877 2.94 -33.23 -19.51
C ALA A 877 3.82 -33.74 -18.36
N ASP A 878 5.04 -33.24 -18.23
CA ASP A 878 5.93 -33.52 -17.10
C ASP A 878 6.37 -32.29 -16.30
N GLY A 879 5.89 -31.11 -16.66
CA GLY A 879 6.23 -29.83 -16.02
C GLY A 879 7.69 -29.41 -16.13
N GLN A 880 8.51 -30.17 -16.87
CA GLN A 880 9.96 -29.96 -17.00
C GLN A 880 10.34 -29.57 -18.44
N GLY A 881 9.36 -29.41 -19.34
CA GLY A 881 9.61 -29.07 -20.73
C GLY A 881 10.25 -30.20 -21.55
N GLU A 882 10.22 -31.44 -21.06
CA GLU A 882 10.87 -32.60 -21.68
C GLU A 882 9.86 -33.52 -22.40
N ILE A 883 8.63 -33.61 -21.91
CA ILE A 883 7.57 -34.46 -22.51
C ILE A 883 6.38 -33.61 -22.94
N TRP A 884 6.26 -33.43 -24.26
CA TRP A 884 5.17 -32.64 -24.85
C TRP A 884 4.07 -33.51 -25.47
N ILE A 885 2.80 -33.25 -25.11
CA ILE A 885 1.63 -33.88 -25.73
C ILE A 885 0.94 -32.89 -26.66
N GLU A 886 0.82 -33.27 -27.93
CA GLU A 886 0.12 -32.47 -28.94
C GLU A 886 -1.40 -32.57 -28.79
N ARG A 887 -2.06 -31.43 -28.62
CA ARG A 887 -3.51 -31.30 -28.48
C ARG A 887 -4.07 -30.40 -29.58
N LYS A 888 -4.60 -31.00 -30.64
CA LYS A 888 -5.23 -30.23 -31.72
C LYS A 888 -6.51 -29.55 -31.20
N ILE A 889 -6.63 -28.24 -31.44
CA ILE A 889 -7.80 -27.46 -30.99
C ILE A 889 -8.84 -27.41 -32.12
N PHE A 890 -8.56 -26.66 -33.20
CA PHE A 890 -9.48 -26.50 -34.33
C PHE A 890 -8.76 -26.36 -35.67
N ASP A 891 -9.54 -26.46 -36.76
CA ASP A 891 -9.12 -26.05 -38.10
C ASP A 891 -9.39 -24.53 -38.28
N PHE A 892 -8.62 -23.69 -37.58
CA PHE A 892 -8.64 -22.23 -37.73
C PHE A 892 -7.36 -21.71 -38.42
N GLY A 893 -7.45 -20.54 -39.04
CA GLY A 893 -6.35 -19.95 -39.79
C GLY A 893 -6.41 -20.15 -41.31
N LYS A 894 -6.47 -19.05 -42.05
CA LYS A 894 -6.36 -19.02 -43.52
C LYS A 894 -4.91 -19.20 -43.96
N VAL A 895 -4.71 -19.90 -45.06
CA VAL A 895 -3.38 -20.04 -45.68
C VAL A 895 -3.07 -18.80 -46.52
N GLY A 896 -2.16 -17.96 -46.03
CA GLY A 896 -1.59 -16.81 -46.71
C GLY A 896 -0.31 -17.15 -47.49
N PRO A 897 0.42 -16.13 -47.97
CA PRO A 897 1.67 -16.30 -48.72
C PRO A 897 2.75 -17.06 -47.96
N TRP A 898 2.76 -16.95 -46.62
CA TRP A 898 3.75 -17.56 -45.73
C TRP A 898 3.20 -18.71 -44.91
N GLY A 899 2.02 -19.23 -45.24
CA GLY A 899 1.36 -20.27 -44.46
C GLY A 899 0.20 -19.72 -43.64
N ILE A 900 -0.17 -20.42 -42.57
CA ILE A 900 -1.18 -19.95 -41.64
C ILE A 900 -0.52 -18.98 -40.67
N GLN A 901 -1.02 -17.75 -40.56
CA GLN A 901 -0.52 -16.75 -39.63
C GLN A 901 -1.68 -16.34 -38.71
N THR A 902 -1.40 -16.31 -37.41
CA THR A 902 -2.19 -15.57 -36.43
C THR A 902 -1.28 -14.82 -35.48
N ARG A 903 -1.84 -13.82 -34.80
CA ARG A 903 -1.38 -13.44 -33.46
C ARG A 903 -2.24 -14.15 -32.44
N SER A 904 -1.63 -14.63 -31.36
CA SER A 904 -2.29 -15.41 -30.33
C SER A 904 -2.06 -14.81 -28.94
N ARG A 905 -3.05 -14.92 -28.05
CA ARG A 905 -2.96 -14.61 -26.62
C ARG A 905 -3.74 -15.64 -25.83
N LEU A 906 -3.28 -15.95 -24.62
CA LEU A 906 -4.04 -16.70 -23.63
C LEU A 906 -4.60 -15.71 -22.60
N VAL A 907 -5.91 -15.73 -22.39
CA VAL A 907 -6.62 -14.82 -21.47
C VAL A 907 -7.98 -15.43 -21.15
N ASP A 908 -8.51 -15.18 -19.95
CA ASP A 908 -9.88 -15.50 -19.57
C ASP A 908 -10.84 -14.47 -20.21
N VAL A 909 -11.45 -14.81 -21.35
CA VAL A 909 -12.28 -13.87 -22.15
C VAL A 909 -13.67 -13.73 -21.55
N ASP A 910 -14.19 -14.79 -20.93
CA ASP A 910 -15.55 -14.82 -20.41
C ASP A 910 -15.63 -14.79 -18.88
N ALA A 911 -14.52 -14.55 -18.20
CA ALA A 911 -14.40 -14.42 -16.75
C ALA A 911 -14.95 -15.64 -16.00
N ASP A 912 -14.62 -16.84 -16.45
CA ASP A 912 -14.97 -18.11 -15.79
C ASP A 912 -13.81 -18.74 -15.00
N GLY A 913 -12.60 -18.16 -15.13
CA GLY A 913 -11.40 -18.51 -14.39
C GLY A 913 -10.45 -19.45 -15.13
N ASP A 914 -10.72 -19.82 -16.38
CA ASP A 914 -9.78 -20.58 -17.21
C ASP A 914 -9.16 -19.77 -18.36
N LEU A 915 -8.02 -20.24 -18.86
CA LEU A 915 -7.34 -19.59 -19.98
C LEU A 915 -7.97 -20.00 -21.30
N ASP A 916 -8.54 -19.02 -22.00
CA ASP A 916 -8.98 -19.14 -23.38
C ASP A 916 -7.88 -18.76 -24.36
N LEU A 917 -8.01 -19.23 -25.59
CA LEU A 917 -7.13 -18.83 -26.68
C LEU A 917 -7.82 -17.75 -27.53
N LEU A 918 -7.18 -16.59 -27.68
CA LEU A 918 -7.63 -15.52 -28.58
C LEU A 918 -6.71 -15.46 -29.80
N GLN A 919 -7.27 -15.36 -31.01
CA GLN A 919 -6.50 -15.26 -32.25
C GLN A 919 -7.01 -14.20 -33.22
N ALA A 920 -6.06 -13.52 -33.87
CA ALA A 920 -6.29 -12.63 -34.99
C ALA A 920 -5.50 -13.12 -36.22
N GLU A 921 -6.17 -13.35 -37.35
CA GLU A 921 -5.53 -13.79 -38.60
C GLU A 921 -4.85 -12.61 -39.30
N GLY A 922 -3.52 -12.66 -39.40
CA GLY A 922 -2.69 -11.74 -40.15
C GLY A 922 -2.11 -12.37 -41.41
N ASP A 923 -1.41 -11.56 -42.21
CA ASP A 923 -0.84 -11.94 -43.51
C ASP A 923 -1.83 -12.62 -44.47
N VAL A 924 -3.11 -12.28 -44.30
CA VAL A 924 -4.22 -12.71 -45.16
C VAL A 924 -5.19 -11.56 -45.35
N LEU A 925 -5.83 -11.51 -46.52
CA LEU A 925 -6.93 -10.58 -46.75
C LEU A 925 -8.20 -11.05 -46.04
N ASP A 926 -8.93 -10.11 -45.46
CA ASP A 926 -10.14 -10.34 -44.69
C ASP A 926 -9.89 -11.25 -43.47
N GLY A 927 -8.81 -10.98 -42.73
CA GLY A 927 -8.44 -11.74 -41.54
C GLY A 927 -9.57 -11.77 -40.51
N ARG A 928 -9.80 -12.91 -39.87
CA ARG A 928 -10.78 -13.05 -38.79
C ARG A 928 -10.15 -12.73 -37.43
N VAL A 929 -10.99 -12.31 -36.48
CA VAL A 929 -10.67 -12.30 -35.06
C VAL A 929 -11.66 -13.22 -34.36
N ALA A 930 -11.16 -14.12 -33.54
CA ALA A 930 -11.96 -15.12 -32.83
C ALA A 930 -11.28 -15.52 -31.53
N TRP A 931 -12.09 -15.92 -30.56
CA TRP A 931 -11.61 -16.57 -29.34
C TRP A 931 -12.13 -18.00 -29.25
N PHE A 932 -11.45 -18.80 -28.43
CA PHE A 932 -11.63 -20.23 -28.31
C PHE A 932 -11.82 -20.54 -26.82
N GLU A 933 -13.07 -20.79 -26.43
CA GLU A 933 -13.51 -21.06 -25.07
C GLU A 933 -13.01 -22.42 -24.61
N ASN A 934 -12.25 -22.47 -23.52
CA ASN A 934 -11.78 -23.70 -22.90
C ASN A 934 -12.84 -24.24 -21.92
N LEU A 935 -14.00 -24.68 -22.41
CA LEU A 935 -15.24 -25.05 -21.67
C LEU A 935 -15.16 -25.74 -20.29
N GLN A 936 -14.02 -26.34 -19.90
CA GLN A 936 -13.83 -27.01 -18.62
C GLN A 936 -12.46 -26.70 -17.97
N GLY A 937 -11.73 -25.69 -18.46
CA GLY A 937 -10.40 -25.31 -18.01
C GLY A 937 -9.34 -26.41 -18.06
N ASN A 938 -9.54 -27.44 -18.88
CA ASN A 938 -8.68 -28.63 -18.92
C ASN A 938 -8.12 -28.94 -20.31
N GLY A 939 -8.26 -28.00 -21.24
CA GLY A 939 -7.72 -28.06 -22.59
C GLY A 939 -8.29 -29.17 -23.49
N LYS A 940 -9.31 -29.93 -23.04
CA LYS A 940 -9.85 -31.09 -23.79
C LYS A 940 -11.09 -30.78 -24.63
N GLN A 941 -11.86 -29.77 -24.25
CA GLN A 941 -13.07 -29.38 -24.97
C GLN A 941 -13.02 -27.89 -25.23
N TRP A 942 -13.19 -27.53 -26.50
CA TRP A 942 -13.13 -26.16 -26.91
C TRP A 942 -14.37 -25.82 -27.73
N GLU A 943 -14.87 -24.60 -27.58
CA GLU A 943 -15.79 -23.94 -28.50
C GLU A 943 -15.13 -22.69 -29.08
N TRP A 944 -15.53 -22.22 -30.27
CA TRP A 944 -14.93 -21.01 -30.83
C TRP A 944 -15.97 -20.00 -31.27
N HIS A 945 -15.66 -18.74 -31.00
CA HIS A 945 -16.57 -17.61 -31.12
C HIS A 945 -15.96 -16.57 -32.04
N LEU A 946 -16.69 -16.21 -33.09
CA LEU A 946 -16.23 -15.24 -34.08
C LEU A 946 -16.52 -13.82 -33.62
N ILE A 947 -15.48 -13.00 -33.48
CA ILE A 947 -15.59 -11.57 -33.15
C ILE A 947 -15.69 -10.76 -34.44
N LYS A 948 -14.77 -10.98 -35.39
CA LYS A 948 -14.73 -10.27 -36.67
C LYS A 948 -14.86 -11.22 -37.86
N SER A 949 -15.94 -11.06 -38.61
CA SER A 949 -16.18 -11.80 -39.85
C SER A 949 -15.43 -11.22 -41.06
N PRO A 950 -15.05 -12.05 -42.07
CA PRO A 950 -14.44 -11.58 -43.32
C PRO A 950 -15.28 -10.54 -44.10
N GLY A 951 -14.64 -9.77 -44.98
CA GLY A 951 -15.30 -8.83 -45.92
C GLY A 951 -15.01 -7.35 -45.66
N HIS A 952 -13.93 -7.03 -44.94
CA HIS A 952 -13.50 -5.69 -44.53
C HIS A 952 -12.21 -5.21 -45.22
N ASN A 953 -11.58 -6.07 -46.03
CA ASN A 953 -10.30 -5.87 -46.72
C ASN A 953 -9.11 -5.58 -45.78
N GLN A 954 -9.19 -5.95 -44.50
CA GLN A 954 -8.09 -5.77 -43.54
C GLN A 954 -7.37 -7.10 -43.29
N ASP A 955 -6.11 -6.96 -42.88
CA ASP A 955 -5.17 -7.99 -42.43
C ASP A 955 -4.88 -7.69 -40.96
N PHE A 956 -4.99 -8.64 -40.03
CA PHE A 956 -4.84 -8.36 -38.59
C PHE A 956 -3.51 -8.90 -38.04
N HIS A 957 -2.42 -8.21 -38.37
CA HIS A 957 -1.07 -8.65 -37.99
C HIS A 957 -0.65 -8.19 -36.57
N SER A 958 -1.54 -7.55 -35.81
CA SER A 958 -1.31 -7.16 -34.41
C SER A 958 -2.41 -7.69 -33.49
N LEU A 959 -2.11 -7.89 -32.21
CA LEU A 959 -3.11 -8.27 -31.20
C LEU A 959 -2.67 -7.79 -29.82
N CYS A 960 -3.46 -6.87 -29.25
CA CYS A 960 -3.36 -6.42 -27.87
C CYS A 960 -4.67 -6.77 -27.17
N VAL A 961 -4.57 -7.12 -25.89
CA VAL A 961 -5.67 -7.62 -25.07
C VAL A 961 -5.51 -6.98 -23.70
N ALA A 962 -6.51 -6.20 -23.29
CA ALA A 962 -6.53 -5.47 -22.04
C ALA A 962 -7.95 -4.94 -21.80
N ASP A 963 -8.22 -4.48 -20.58
CA ASP A 963 -9.42 -3.72 -20.24
C ASP A 963 -9.22 -2.25 -20.71
N PHE A 964 -9.69 -1.90 -21.91
CA PHE A 964 -9.40 -0.59 -22.52
C PHE A 964 -10.37 0.50 -22.07
N ASP A 965 -11.49 0.15 -21.45
CA ASP A 965 -12.48 1.08 -20.92
C ASP A 965 -12.65 1.03 -19.38
N ASN A 966 -11.77 0.29 -18.69
CA ASN A 966 -11.69 0.11 -17.24
C ASN A 966 -12.99 -0.41 -16.61
N ASP A 967 -13.75 -1.23 -17.33
CA ASP A 967 -14.99 -1.83 -16.84
C ASP A 967 -14.80 -3.20 -16.15
N GLY A 968 -13.60 -3.77 -16.27
CA GLY A 968 -13.15 -4.98 -15.62
C GLY A 968 -13.23 -6.24 -16.47
N ASP A 969 -13.68 -6.15 -17.73
CA ASP A 969 -13.60 -7.20 -18.72
C ASP A 969 -12.52 -6.98 -19.79
N ILE A 970 -12.29 -7.99 -20.62
CA ILE A 970 -11.16 -8.01 -21.57
C ILE A 970 -11.62 -7.56 -22.95
N ASP A 971 -11.03 -6.45 -23.40
CA ASP A 971 -11.18 -5.90 -24.74
C ASP A 971 -10.02 -6.27 -25.67
N ILE A 972 -10.23 -6.04 -26.96
CA ILE A 972 -9.29 -6.48 -28.00
C ILE A 972 -8.96 -5.34 -28.94
N PHE A 973 -7.67 -5.07 -29.10
CA PHE A 973 -7.15 -4.20 -30.16
C PHE A 973 -6.44 -5.00 -31.26
N SER A 974 -6.73 -4.68 -32.52
CA SER A 974 -5.98 -5.15 -33.68
C SER A 974 -6.02 -4.15 -34.84
N GLY A 975 -5.05 -4.21 -35.75
CA GLY A 975 -5.04 -3.31 -36.90
C GLY A 975 -4.40 -3.85 -38.17
N GLY A 976 -4.70 -3.12 -39.25
CA GLY A 976 -4.41 -3.43 -40.65
C GLY A 976 -2.93 -3.64 -40.98
N GLY A 977 -2.52 -4.90 -41.07
CA GLY A 977 -1.24 -5.43 -41.52
C GLY A 977 -0.93 -5.21 -43.02
N PRO A 978 0.22 -5.71 -43.50
CA PRO A 978 0.80 -5.36 -44.80
C PRO A 978 -0.07 -5.67 -46.02
N LEU A 979 -0.93 -6.68 -45.94
CA LEU A 979 -1.78 -7.15 -47.05
C LEU A 979 -3.17 -6.50 -47.09
N THR A 980 -3.46 -5.56 -46.17
CA THR A 980 -4.68 -4.75 -46.20
C THR A 980 -4.84 -4.06 -47.56
N VAL A 981 -6.04 -4.16 -48.16
CA VAL A 981 -6.36 -3.53 -49.44
C VAL A 981 -7.24 -2.31 -49.21
N GLY A 982 -6.79 -1.15 -49.67
CA GLY A 982 -7.49 0.12 -49.48
C GLY A 982 -6.95 0.90 -48.28
N GLU A 983 -7.86 1.47 -47.49
CA GLU A 983 -7.49 2.23 -46.29
C GLU A 983 -7.22 1.30 -45.10
N HIS A 984 -6.07 1.47 -44.46
CA HIS A 984 -5.75 0.75 -43.21
C HIS A 984 -6.61 1.26 -42.06
N GLN A 985 -7.12 0.34 -41.24
CA GLN A 985 -7.95 0.63 -40.09
C GLN A 985 -7.42 -0.08 -38.84
N TRP A 986 -7.60 0.57 -37.69
CA TRP A 986 -7.37 -0.03 -36.38
C TRP A 986 -8.70 -0.16 -35.65
N PHE A 987 -8.88 -1.29 -34.98
CA PHE A 987 -10.13 -1.69 -34.36
C PHE A 987 -9.89 -1.96 -32.88
N LEU A 988 -10.84 -1.51 -32.08
CA LEU A 988 -11.05 -1.95 -30.71
C LEU A 988 -12.39 -2.69 -30.68
N TRP A 989 -12.43 -3.90 -30.16
CA TRP A 989 -13.67 -4.63 -29.88
C TRP A 989 -13.85 -4.68 -28.38
N GLU A 990 -14.91 -4.02 -27.91
CA GLU A 990 -15.32 -3.93 -26.51
C GLU A 990 -16.15 -5.16 -26.14
N ASN A 991 -15.79 -5.88 -25.09
CA ASN A 991 -16.49 -7.08 -24.61
C ASN A 991 -17.70 -6.71 -23.76
N SER A 992 -18.65 -5.96 -24.32
CA SER A 992 -19.77 -5.32 -23.60
C SER A 992 -20.66 -6.16 -22.68
N ASP A 993 -20.49 -7.48 -22.62
CA ASP A 993 -21.17 -8.35 -21.65
C ASP A 993 -20.25 -9.08 -20.67
N GLY A 994 -18.94 -8.85 -20.73
CA GLY A 994 -17.91 -9.53 -19.93
C GLY A 994 -17.93 -11.05 -20.04
N LYS A 995 -18.52 -11.58 -21.12
CA LYS A 995 -18.75 -13.02 -21.33
C LYS A 995 -18.36 -13.47 -22.74
N GLY A 996 -17.67 -12.62 -23.50
CA GLY A 996 -17.20 -12.90 -24.85
C GLY A 996 -18.31 -13.14 -25.87
N LYS A 997 -19.58 -12.84 -25.54
CA LYS A 997 -20.76 -13.16 -26.36
C LYS A 997 -21.26 -11.96 -27.14
N ASN A 998 -21.07 -10.74 -26.62
CA ASN A 998 -21.46 -9.51 -27.30
C ASN A 998 -20.27 -8.56 -27.42
N TRP A 999 -19.88 -8.25 -28.66
CA TRP A 999 -18.76 -7.37 -28.96
C TRP A 999 -19.23 -6.08 -29.64
N VAL A 1000 -18.75 -4.94 -29.17
CA VAL A 1000 -18.97 -3.63 -29.80
C VAL A 1000 -17.71 -3.22 -30.56
N GLU A 1001 -17.81 -3.08 -31.88
CA GLU A 1001 -16.68 -2.70 -32.73
C GLU A 1001 -16.52 -1.17 -32.83
N HIS A 1002 -15.33 -0.69 -32.50
CA HIS A 1002 -14.90 0.69 -32.67
C HIS A 1002 -13.75 0.78 -33.67
N VAL A 1003 -13.88 1.61 -34.70
CA VAL A 1003 -12.74 1.98 -35.55
C VAL A 1003 -12.07 3.20 -34.92
N ILE A 1004 -10.92 3.00 -34.29
CA ILE A 1004 -10.22 4.07 -33.55
C ILE A 1004 -9.26 4.85 -34.44
N ARG A 1005 -8.77 4.26 -35.55
CA ARG A 1005 -7.92 4.97 -36.51
C ARG A 1005 -8.09 4.52 -37.96
N ARG A 1006 -7.79 5.44 -38.88
CA ARG A 1006 -7.80 5.24 -40.34
C ARG A 1006 -6.53 5.80 -40.98
N GLY A 1007 -6.08 5.15 -42.05
CA GLY A 1007 -4.98 5.61 -42.91
C GLY A 1007 -3.56 5.41 -42.35
N LEU A 1008 -3.43 4.89 -41.13
CA LEU A 1008 -2.14 4.56 -40.51
C LEU A 1008 -1.93 3.05 -40.52
N ARG A 1009 -0.68 2.65 -40.79
CA ARG A 1009 -0.28 1.24 -40.84
C ARG A 1009 0.14 0.78 -39.46
N THR A 1010 -0.17 -0.46 -39.15
CA THR A 1010 0.41 -1.21 -38.04
C THR A 1010 0.83 -2.58 -38.56
N HIS A 1011 1.84 -3.17 -37.95
CA HIS A 1011 2.24 -4.57 -38.14
C HIS A 1011 2.32 -5.31 -36.82
N GLU A 1012 2.51 -4.59 -35.72
CA GLU A 1012 2.55 -5.15 -34.39
C GLU A 1012 2.32 -4.04 -33.39
N SER A 1013 1.74 -4.41 -32.27
CA SER A 1013 1.43 -3.53 -31.17
C SER A 1013 1.64 -4.26 -29.86
N VAL A 1014 1.95 -3.48 -28.85
CA VAL A 1014 1.97 -3.85 -27.43
C VAL A 1014 1.14 -2.82 -26.68
N CYS A 1015 0.57 -3.19 -25.54
CA CYS A 1015 -0.30 -2.34 -24.74
C CYS A 1015 0.10 -2.38 -23.26
N GLY A 1016 -0.17 -1.29 -22.55
CA GLY A 1016 0.12 -1.07 -21.13
C GLY A 1016 -0.24 0.37 -20.76
N ASP A 1017 -0.23 0.70 -19.48
CA ASP A 1017 -0.37 2.08 -18.98
C ASP A 1017 0.96 2.82 -19.23
N VAL A 1018 1.09 3.49 -20.37
CA VAL A 1018 2.38 4.01 -20.86
C VAL A 1018 2.69 5.36 -20.23
N ASP A 1019 1.67 6.17 -19.95
CA ASP A 1019 1.84 7.49 -19.33
C ASP A 1019 1.54 7.53 -17.82
N GLY A 1020 1.14 6.40 -17.24
CA GLY A 1020 0.96 6.21 -15.80
C GLY A 1020 -0.30 6.89 -15.25
N ASP A 1021 -1.32 7.08 -16.09
CA ASP A 1021 -2.59 7.70 -15.72
C ASP A 1021 -3.67 6.69 -15.28
N GLY A 1022 -3.44 5.40 -15.53
CA GLY A 1022 -4.28 4.29 -15.12
C GLY A 1022 -5.30 3.81 -16.16
N ASP A 1023 -5.27 4.32 -17.39
CA ASP A 1023 -5.89 3.65 -18.53
C ASP A 1023 -4.84 2.94 -19.43
N ILE A 1024 -5.30 2.04 -20.30
CA ILE A 1024 -4.41 1.22 -21.12
C ILE A 1024 -4.21 1.84 -22.50
N ASP A 1025 -2.94 2.05 -22.85
CA ASP A 1025 -2.50 2.61 -24.11
C ASP A 1025 -2.01 1.56 -25.11
N ILE A 1026 -1.70 2.01 -26.33
CA ILE A 1026 -1.13 1.16 -27.39
C ILE A 1026 0.12 1.79 -27.99
N LEU A 1027 1.22 1.03 -28.00
CA LEU A 1027 2.44 1.35 -28.76
C LEU A 1027 2.48 0.52 -30.03
N THR A 1028 2.78 1.13 -31.17
CA THR A 1028 2.71 0.43 -32.45
C THR A 1028 3.68 0.94 -33.52
N LYS A 1029 4.02 0.05 -34.45
CA LYS A 1029 4.89 0.33 -35.60
C LYS A 1029 4.41 -0.37 -36.88
N PRO A 1030 4.76 0.15 -38.07
CA PRO A 1030 4.55 -0.53 -39.33
C PRO A 1030 5.71 -1.47 -39.68
N TRP A 1031 5.45 -2.48 -40.53
CA TRP A 1031 6.50 -3.33 -41.11
C TRP A 1031 7.42 -2.54 -42.04
N ARG A 1032 6.80 -1.81 -42.98
CA ARG A 1032 7.47 -0.89 -43.91
C ARG A 1032 6.98 0.52 -43.62
N GLY A 1033 7.92 1.41 -43.35
CA GLY A 1033 7.71 2.74 -42.81
C GLY A 1033 8.58 2.93 -41.57
N ASP A 1034 8.81 4.19 -41.25
CA ASP A 1034 9.61 4.62 -40.10
C ASP A 1034 8.75 5.20 -38.97
N ARG A 1035 7.42 5.30 -39.12
CA ARG A 1035 6.59 5.99 -38.11
C ARG A 1035 6.20 5.08 -36.96
N HIS A 1036 6.85 5.25 -35.81
CA HIS A 1036 6.47 4.63 -34.54
C HIS A 1036 5.49 5.53 -33.81
N LEU A 1037 4.45 4.94 -33.23
CA LEU A 1037 3.29 5.68 -32.74
C LEU A 1037 2.89 5.22 -31.35
N PHE A 1038 2.57 6.20 -30.50
CA PHE A 1038 1.96 6.03 -29.19
C PHE A 1038 0.49 6.46 -29.33
N VAL A 1039 -0.41 5.60 -28.89
CA VAL A 1039 -1.86 5.79 -28.97
C VAL A 1039 -2.37 5.92 -27.54
N GLU A 1040 -2.36 7.17 -27.05
CA GLU A 1040 -2.83 7.61 -25.73
C GLU A 1040 -4.35 7.35 -25.66
N ASN A 1041 -4.77 6.56 -24.68
CA ASN A 1041 -6.17 6.45 -24.30
C ASN A 1041 -6.51 7.67 -23.43
N LEU A 1042 -7.70 8.23 -23.64
CA LEU A 1042 -8.15 9.47 -22.98
C LEU A 1042 -9.33 9.19 -22.07
N LEU A 1043 -9.48 7.94 -21.64
CA LEU A 1043 -10.53 7.54 -20.72
C LEU A 1043 -10.36 8.28 -19.40
N VAL A 1044 -9.10 8.40 -18.96
CA VAL A 1044 -8.68 9.29 -17.89
C VAL A 1044 -8.17 10.60 -18.52
N ASP A 1045 -8.69 11.74 -18.06
CA ASP A 1045 -8.29 13.05 -18.61
C ASP A 1045 -7.14 13.62 -17.78
N PRO A 1046 -5.90 13.73 -18.30
CA PRO A 1046 -4.77 14.29 -17.55
C PRO A 1046 -5.00 15.77 -17.16
N ALA A 1047 -5.93 16.48 -17.81
CA ALA A 1047 -6.26 17.88 -17.54
C ALA A 1047 -7.47 18.08 -16.60
N LYS A 1048 -8.21 17.03 -16.25
CA LYS A 1048 -9.12 17.05 -15.09
C LYS A 1048 -8.37 16.43 -13.93
N PRO A 1049 -8.12 17.18 -12.84
CA PRO A 1049 -7.45 16.60 -11.70
C PRO A 1049 -8.37 15.55 -11.05
N THR A 1050 -8.18 14.29 -11.41
CA THR A 1050 -8.07 13.23 -10.39
C THR A 1050 -7.02 13.73 -9.39
N ALA A 1051 -7.35 13.65 -8.10
CA ALA A 1051 -6.72 14.44 -7.05
C ALA A 1051 -5.19 14.56 -7.21
N SER A 1052 -4.77 15.78 -7.50
CA SER A 1052 -3.52 16.14 -8.17
C SER A 1052 -2.24 15.58 -7.53
N LYS A 1053 -1.40 14.92 -8.34
CA LYS A 1053 0.07 15.11 -8.34
C LYS A 1053 0.31 16.64 -8.37
N LYS A 1054 0.91 17.20 -7.32
CA LYS A 1054 1.35 18.60 -7.26
C LYS A 1054 2.65 18.65 -6.46
N ASP A 1055 3.69 18.65 -7.26
CA ASP A 1055 5.09 18.95 -7.02
C ASP A 1055 5.90 17.91 -6.29
#